data_AF-A0A3B0JDY5-F1
#
_entry.id   AF-A0A3B0JDY5-F1
#
_cell.length_a   1.000
_cell.length_b   1.000
_cell.length_c   1.000
_cell.angle_alpha   90.00
_cell.angle_beta   90.00
_cell.angle_gamma   90.00
#
_symmetry.space_group_name_H-M   'P 1'
#
loop_
_entity.id
_entity.type
_entity.pdbx_description
1 polymer ?
#
loop_
_entity_poly.entity_id
_entity_poly.type
_entity_poly.pdbx_seq_one_letter_code
_entity_poly.pdbx_strand_id
1 'polypeptide(L)'
;MDGDGTVNHEDEDLDGDGVQNEEDDDIDGDGKANHEDEDLDGDGVKNEKDEDLDGDGKVNIEDEDLDGDGVPNEKDDDLDGDGIPNEHDNDVDGDGVPNEHDDDDSQADDDDDDDDDKAKVKKRSKREVDAAPVIDIDSLPSPAEEFPIEEEIVKEESVEVEAQPEPEPEPEVEAVKEPEPEPEPEAEPEPVVQEQLVEEQKPVEPAPAEEESAEEVAAAPQQPEAAKEDAVESEEAQDEPQAAVAQEAADTDDDDDDDEDDTKPEDELLWEGTIPENRRSRQHITELLLLDEEFNAREKATDNVAEIILKDIKRIYENAIKPLETLYKYRDLSNRHFSDPEIFSKPLVLFMGPWSGGKSSILNYLTDNEYTPNSLRTGAEPSPAYFNILMWGNETEVLDGTQLAADYTFSGLQKFGQGLEERLRGLKMKSKLLEKVNIVEIPGILEVRKQVSRVFPFNDACQWFIDRADIIFLVYDPAKLDVGPETEAILDQLKGREYQTRIILNKADTVHPEELLRVQGALIWNISPLMSSAQPPLMYTTSLWTHPYQDGAPARLLLAQERAFLRDLRTAIDKRIEHKIASARRFAVRVRNHAKMVDCYLNTYFNHKTLFGNKKRISDDIIDHPQNYHIYEGLSTLTNISRYDLPDPEVYRDFFRLNPLYEFKKLSETCTYFRGCPINKLDQAISYELPELAGKYKKMSEAALANIESQQQQQQEQQQQQQLAGEGQGKGQANPKKTS
;
A
#
# COMPACT_ATOMS: atom_id res chain seq x y z
N MET A 1 -17.04 -17.44 37.64
CA MET A 1 -16.46 -16.09 37.92
C MET A 1 -15.95 -15.87 39.35
N ASP A 2 -16.62 -16.41 40.36
CA ASP A 2 -16.40 -16.24 41.82
C ASP A 2 -14.92 -16.13 42.32
N GLY A 3 -14.01 -16.88 41.69
CA GLY A 3 -12.61 -17.03 42.07
C GLY A 3 -12.22 -18.34 42.79
N ASP A 4 -12.98 -19.42 42.70
CA ASP A 4 -12.66 -20.72 43.32
C ASP A 4 -11.40 -21.37 42.68
N GLY A 5 -11.25 -21.24 41.37
CA GLY A 5 -10.18 -21.82 40.55
C GLY A 5 -10.62 -22.57 39.28
N THR A 6 -11.92 -22.61 39.00
CA THR A 6 -12.57 -23.10 37.77
C THR A 6 -12.48 -22.03 36.66
N VAL A 7 -13.00 -22.30 35.47
CA VAL A 7 -13.14 -21.35 34.34
C VAL A 7 -14.63 -21.28 34.00
N ASN A 8 -15.16 -20.11 33.58
CA ASN A 8 -16.62 -19.89 33.38
C ASN A 8 -17.34 -21.09 32.69
N HIS A 9 -16.89 -21.48 31.50
CA HIS A 9 -17.39 -22.66 30.74
C HIS A 9 -17.09 -24.06 31.34
N GLU A 10 -16.67 -24.14 32.60
CA GLU A 10 -16.61 -25.38 33.40
C GLU A 10 -17.24 -25.17 34.81
N ASP A 11 -17.94 -24.03 35.04
CA ASP A 11 -18.36 -23.49 36.34
C ASP A 11 -19.89 -23.61 36.55
N GLU A 12 -20.36 -24.50 37.43
CA GLU A 12 -21.80 -24.78 37.67
C GLU A 12 -22.51 -23.72 38.58
N ASP A 13 -21.81 -22.65 39.01
CA ASP A 13 -22.17 -21.67 40.06
C ASP A 13 -21.37 -20.36 39.80
N LEU A 14 -21.74 -19.62 38.74
CA LEU A 14 -20.85 -18.63 38.11
C LEU A 14 -20.46 -17.44 39.04
N ASP A 15 -21.40 -16.85 39.78
CA ASP A 15 -21.10 -15.76 40.75
C ASP A 15 -20.55 -16.27 42.11
N GLY A 16 -20.94 -17.49 42.51
CA GLY A 16 -20.57 -18.14 43.78
C GLY A 16 -21.53 -17.93 44.97
N ASP A 17 -22.81 -17.57 44.76
CA ASP A 17 -23.87 -17.58 45.78
C ASP A 17 -24.12 -18.99 46.33
N GLY A 18 -24.08 -20.01 45.46
CA GLY A 18 -24.44 -21.39 45.77
C GLY A 18 -25.84 -21.81 45.33
N VAL A 19 -26.41 -21.10 44.35
CA VAL A 19 -27.43 -21.61 43.40
C VAL A 19 -26.67 -22.32 42.25
N GLN A 20 -27.34 -22.74 41.18
CA GLN A 20 -26.70 -23.21 39.95
C GLN A 20 -27.21 -22.36 38.79
N ASN A 21 -26.44 -22.16 37.72
CA ASN A 21 -26.85 -21.30 36.59
C ASN A 21 -28.29 -21.67 36.10
N GLU A 22 -28.57 -22.97 35.88
CA GLU A 22 -29.90 -23.57 35.56
C GLU A 22 -31.05 -23.28 36.58
N GLU A 23 -30.79 -22.65 37.72
CA GLU A 23 -31.80 -22.29 38.76
C GLU A 23 -31.64 -20.83 39.28
N ASP A 24 -30.84 -19.95 38.64
CA ASP A 24 -30.59 -18.56 39.10
C ASP A 24 -31.31 -17.46 38.30
N ASP A 25 -31.71 -16.39 39.00
CA ASP A 25 -32.32 -15.17 38.45
C ASP A 25 -31.27 -14.09 38.05
N ASP A 26 -29.97 -14.23 38.45
CA ASP A 26 -28.90 -13.19 38.44
C ASP A 26 -27.51 -13.85 38.18
N ILE A 27 -27.29 -14.50 37.02
CA ILE A 27 -26.18 -15.45 36.76
C ILE A 27 -24.76 -14.87 36.98
N ASP A 28 -24.46 -13.64 36.57
CA ASP A 28 -23.12 -13.02 36.77
C ASP A 28 -22.92 -12.39 38.16
N GLY A 29 -24.01 -12.16 38.90
CA GLY A 29 -24.03 -11.52 40.22
C GLY A 29 -23.85 -9.98 40.21
N ASP A 30 -24.08 -9.28 39.09
CA ASP A 30 -24.12 -7.81 39.02
C ASP A 30 -25.18 -7.22 39.96
N GLY A 31 -26.32 -7.91 40.11
CA GLY A 31 -27.52 -7.39 40.78
C GLY A 31 -28.56 -6.77 39.82
N LYS A 32 -28.45 -7.10 38.53
CA LYS A 32 -29.55 -7.10 37.56
C LYS A 32 -30.28 -8.46 37.68
N ALA A 33 -31.22 -8.75 36.79
CA ALA A 33 -31.71 -10.11 36.59
C ALA A 33 -31.46 -10.47 35.14
N ASN A 34 -31.34 -11.75 34.79
CA ASN A 34 -31.04 -12.20 33.42
C ASN A 34 -31.87 -11.42 32.36
N HIS A 35 -33.20 -11.37 32.56
CA HIS A 35 -34.20 -10.66 31.73
C HIS A 35 -34.25 -9.11 31.86
N GLU A 36 -33.31 -8.50 32.58
CA GLU A 36 -33.06 -7.04 32.55
C GLU A 36 -31.57 -6.74 32.28
N ASP A 37 -30.80 -7.72 31.76
CA ASP A 37 -29.37 -7.59 31.49
C ASP A 37 -28.99 -7.23 30.03
N GLU A 38 -27.72 -6.88 29.85
CA GLU A 38 -27.09 -6.46 28.60
C GLU A 38 -25.79 -7.25 28.30
N ASP A 39 -25.38 -8.15 29.20
CA ASP A 39 -24.07 -8.85 29.32
C ASP A 39 -24.27 -10.10 30.25
N LEU A 40 -24.97 -11.15 29.78
CA LEU A 40 -25.59 -12.20 30.63
C LEU A 40 -24.63 -13.07 31.46
N ASP A 41 -23.56 -13.62 30.88
CA ASP A 41 -22.49 -14.32 31.64
C ASP A 41 -21.51 -13.34 32.33
N GLY A 42 -21.54 -12.06 31.91
CA GLY A 42 -20.71 -10.96 32.41
C GLY A 42 -19.26 -10.91 31.90
N ASP A 43 -18.85 -11.68 30.88
CA ASP A 43 -17.51 -11.66 30.27
C ASP A 43 -17.05 -10.23 29.91
N GLY A 44 -18.00 -9.38 29.50
CA GLY A 44 -17.75 -8.04 28.98
C GLY A 44 -17.90 -7.93 27.47
N VAL A 45 -18.54 -8.92 26.84
CA VAL A 45 -19.17 -8.83 25.52
C VAL A 45 -20.56 -8.19 25.73
N LYS A 46 -21.61 -8.64 25.05
CA LYS A 46 -23.02 -8.23 25.16
C LYS A 46 -23.86 -9.28 24.42
N ASN A 47 -25.04 -9.63 24.92
CA ASN A 47 -25.94 -10.63 24.34
C ASN A 47 -26.01 -10.56 22.80
N GLU A 48 -26.33 -9.37 22.24
CA GLU A 48 -26.35 -9.01 20.80
C GLU A 48 -25.11 -9.41 19.94
N LYS A 49 -24.03 -9.96 20.54
CA LYS A 49 -22.68 -10.20 19.96
C LYS A 49 -21.95 -11.36 20.61
N ASP A 50 -22.61 -12.12 21.49
CA ASP A 50 -21.96 -13.28 22.07
C ASP A 50 -22.07 -14.51 21.17
N GLU A 51 -21.11 -15.42 21.32
CA GLU A 51 -21.15 -16.74 20.67
C GLU A 51 -21.54 -17.85 21.67
N ASP A 52 -21.61 -17.53 22.99
CA ASP A 52 -21.74 -18.45 24.15
C ASP A 52 -22.59 -17.76 25.26
N LEU A 53 -23.89 -17.53 24.99
CA LEU A 53 -24.74 -16.53 25.68
C LEU A 53 -24.89 -16.71 27.21
N ASP A 54 -25.06 -17.94 27.70
CA ASP A 54 -25.16 -18.28 29.13
C ASP A 54 -23.78 -18.59 29.77
N GLY A 55 -22.73 -18.66 28.95
CA GLY A 55 -21.35 -18.95 29.33
C GLY A 55 -21.05 -20.42 29.66
N ASP A 56 -21.92 -21.39 29.34
CA ASP A 56 -21.70 -22.82 29.64
C ASP A 56 -20.60 -23.48 28.78
N GLY A 57 -20.23 -22.89 27.63
CA GLY A 57 -19.23 -23.43 26.71
C GLY A 57 -19.78 -24.17 25.49
N LYS A 58 -21.11 -24.20 25.32
CA LYS A 58 -21.79 -24.48 24.05
C LYS A 58 -21.94 -23.16 23.29
N VAL A 59 -21.82 -23.21 21.96
CA VAL A 59 -22.15 -22.04 21.14
C VAL A 59 -23.65 -21.98 20.90
N ASN A 60 -24.25 -20.79 20.88
CA ASN A 60 -25.71 -20.57 20.75
C ASN A 60 -26.40 -21.49 19.73
N ILE A 61 -25.77 -21.66 18.55
CA ILE A 61 -26.27 -22.45 17.40
C ILE A 61 -26.29 -23.99 17.67
N GLU A 62 -25.49 -24.49 18.62
CA GLU A 62 -25.46 -25.90 19.04
C GLU A 62 -26.18 -26.15 20.39
N ASP A 63 -26.94 -25.18 20.92
CA ASP A 63 -27.60 -25.30 22.23
C ASP A 63 -29.00 -25.91 22.25
N GLU A 64 -29.39 -26.43 23.42
CA GLU A 64 -30.76 -26.85 23.77
C GLU A 64 -31.44 -25.90 24.79
N ASP A 65 -30.70 -24.99 25.46
CA ASP A 65 -31.14 -24.03 26.49
C ASP A 65 -30.31 -22.73 26.31
N LEU A 66 -30.84 -21.68 25.64
CA LEU A 66 -30.02 -20.58 25.09
C LEU A 66 -29.67 -19.46 26.11
N ASP A 67 -30.60 -19.08 26.98
CA ASP A 67 -30.41 -18.03 28.00
C ASP A 67 -30.14 -18.61 29.41
N GLY A 68 -30.05 -19.94 29.53
CA GLY A 68 -29.76 -20.64 30.78
C GLY A 68 -30.90 -20.70 31.81
N ASP A 69 -32.12 -20.23 31.51
CA ASP A 69 -33.28 -20.26 32.43
C ASP A 69 -33.69 -21.68 32.87
N GLY A 70 -33.36 -22.71 32.07
CA GLY A 70 -33.72 -24.11 32.31
C GLY A 70 -35.04 -24.53 31.65
N VAL A 71 -35.55 -23.74 30.71
CA VAL A 71 -36.66 -24.08 29.80
C VAL A 71 -36.12 -24.30 28.37
N PRO A 72 -35.93 -25.57 27.95
CA PRO A 72 -35.25 -25.84 26.68
C PRO A 72 -35.97 -25.26 25.47
N ASN A 73 -35.20 -24.63 24.57
CA ASN A 73 -35.58 -23.75 23.45
C ASN A 73 -36.90 -24.09 22.73
N GLU A 74 -37.20 -25.37 22.46
CA GLU A 74 -38.51 -25.80 21.87
C GLU A 74 -39.77 -25.40 22.69
N LYS A 75 -39.61 -24.83 23.88
CA LYS A 75 -40.69 -24.53 24.85
C LYS A 75 -40.68 -23.11 25.39
N ASP A 76 -39.72 -22.28 24.99
CA ASP A 76 -39.64 -20.94 25.57
C ASP A 76 -40.52 -19.91 24.85
N ASP A 77 -40.98 -18.94 25.62
CA ASP A 77 -41.75 -17.78 25.16
C ASP A 77 -40.81 -16.57 24.88
N ASP A 78 -39.53 -16.57 25.28
CA ASP A 78 -38.58 -15.43 25.41
C ASP A 78 -37.10 -15.90 25.19
N LEU A 79 -36.75 -16.41 24.00
CA LEU A 79 -35.64 -17.36 23.75
C LEU A 79 -34.20 -16.86 24.01
N ASP A 80 -33.91 -15.57 23.83
CA ASP A 80 -32.58 -14.97 24.06
C ASP A 80 -32.49 -14.23 25.41
N GLY A 81 -33.55 -14.29 26.22
CA GLY A 81 -33.65 -13.63 27.51
C GLY A 81 -33.78 -12.10 27.47
N ASP A 82 -33.97 -11.41 26.33
CA ASP A 82 -34.04 -9.92 26.30
C ASP A 82 -35.30 -9.32 26.96
N GLY A 83 -36.34 -10.14 27.16
CA GLY A 83 -37.64 -9.74 27.74
C GLY A 83 -38.69 -9.27 26.72
N ILE A 84 -38.47 -9.48 25.42
CA ILE A 84 -39.43 -9.30 24.33
C ILE A 84 -39.86 -10.69 23.79
N PRO A 85 -41.02 -11.21 24.23
CA PRO A 85 -41.43 -12.57 23.87
C PRO A 85 -41.47 -12.84 22.37
N ASN A 86 -41.00 -14.03 21.97
CA ASN A 86 -40.73 -14.53 20.60
C ASN A 86 -41.78 -14.17 19.52
N GLU A 87 -43.06 -14.00 19.88
CA GLU A 87 -44.11 -13.48 18.97
C GLU A 87 -43.91 -12.01 18.52
N HIS A 88 -43.07 -11.24 19.20
CA HIS A 88 -42.97 -9.78 19.11
C HIS A 88 -41.56 -9.25 18.85
N ASP A 89 -40.54 -10.09 19.02
CA ASP A 89 -39.17 -9.73 18.68
C ASP A 89 -38.84 -9.95 17.18
N ASN A 90 -37.59 -9.73 16.79
CA ASN A 90 -37.07 -9.51 15.45
C ASN A 90 -35.66 -10.11 15.27
N ASP A 91 -35.02 -10.63 16.33
CA ASP A 91 -33.62 -11.08 16.48
C ASP A 91 -33.58 -12.27 17.50
N VAL A 92 -34.51 -13.23 17.35
CA VAL A 92 -35.04 -14.13 18.43
C VAL A 92 -34.02 -15.09 19.09
N ASP A 93 -32.84 -15.30 18.51
CA ASP A 93 -31.73 -16.07 19.11
C ASP A 93 -30.51 -15.20 19.47
N GLY A 94 -30.69 -13.88 19.52
CA GLY A 94 -29.75 -12.90 20.08
C GLY A 94 -28.48 -12.63 19.24
N ASP A 95 -28.26 -13.34 18.13
CA ASP A 95 -27.00 -13.32 17.36
C ASP A 95 -26.73 -11.99 16.62
N GLY A 96 -27.77 -11.17 16.41
CA GLY A 96 -27.71 -9.89 15.73
C GLY A 96 -28.03 -9.93 14.22
N VAL A 97 -28.55 -11.05 13.71
CA VAL A 97 -29.12 -11.24 12.38
C VAL A 97 -30.65 -11.35 12.46
N PRO A 98 -31.39 -10.25 12.16
CA PRO A 98 -32.83 -10.24 12.31
C PRO A 98 -33.56 -11.33 11.49
N ASN A 99 -34.56 -12.02 12.06
CA ASN A 99 -35.24 -13.22 11.50
C ASN A 99 -35.74 -13.10 10.04
N GLU A 100 -35.92 -11.90 9.47
CA GLU A 100 -36.19 -11.75 8.03
C GLU A 100 -34.98 -12.11 7.13
N HIS A 101 -33.78 -12.27 7.72
CA HIS A 101 -32.48 -12.42 7.06
C HIS A 101 -31.64 -13.60 7.55
N ASP A 102 -32.07 -14.30 8.59
CA ASP A 102 -31.43 -15.53 9.00
C ASP A 102 -31.93 -16.76 8.18
N ASP A 103 -31.10 -17.79 8.07
CA ASP A 103 -31.32 -19.03 7.31
C ASP A 103 -31.20 -20.31 8.20
N ASP A 104 -30.77 -20.17 9.46
CA ASP A 104 -30.57 -21.22 10.48
C ASP A 104 -31.59 -21.13 11.66
N ASP A 105 -32.33 -20.01 11.82
CA ASP A 105 -33.47 -19.75 12.74
C ASP A 105 -34.24 -21.03 13.15
N SER A 106 -34.13 -21.38 14.44
CA SER A 106 -34.50 -22.71 14.95
C SER A 106 -36.01 -22.95 15.16
N GLN A 107 -36.87 -21.98 14.81
CA GLN A 107 -38.33 -22.08 14.90
C GLN A 107 -38.92 -23.15 13.95
N ALA A 108 -39.17 -24.35 14.50
CA ALA A 108 -39.64 -25.51 13.74
C ALA A 108 -41.06 -25.35 13.13
N ASP A 109 -41.27 -25.97 11.95
CA ASP A 109 -42.54 -25.97 11.19
C ASP A 109 -43.81 -26.26 12.04
N ASP A 110 -44.69 -25.27 12.22
CA ASP A 110 -46.08 -25.51 12.71
C ASP A 110 -47.09 -25.44 11.54
N ASP A 111 -47.38 -26.62 10.97
CA ASP A 111 -48.34 -26.90 9.90
C ASP A 111 -49.81 -26.59 10.33
N ASP A 112 -50.54 -25.69 9.65
CA ASP A 112 -52.00 -25.83 9.51
C ASP A 112 -52.59 -25.21 8.23
N ASP A 113 -53.70 -25.79 7.76
CA ASP A 113 -54.21 -25.72 6.38
C ASP A 113 -55.38 -24.70 6.16
N ASP A 114 -55.85 -24.59 4.90
CA ASP A 114 -57.19 -24.12 4.42
C ASP A 114 -57.50 -22.64 4.00
N ASP A 115 -57.58 -22.46 2.67
CA ASP A 115 -58.70 -21.94 1.84
C ASP A 115 -59.21 -20.45 1.82
N ASP A 116 -58.83 -19.75 0.73
CA ASP A 116 -59.60 -18.84 -0.19
C ASP A 116 -60.17 -17.43 0.23
N ASP A 117 -60.36 -16.63 -0.83
CA ASP A 117 -61.43 -15.63 -1.09
C ASP A 117 -61.22 -14.10 -0.87
N LYS A 118 -60.53 -13.48 -1.86
CA LYS A 118 -60.86 -12.20 -2.54
C LYS A 118 -61.19 -10.90 -1.73
N ALA A 119 -60.19 -10.01 -1.75
CA ALA A 119 -60.23 -8.70 -2.44
C ALA A 119 -60.88 -7.42 -1.82
N LYS A 120 -60.04 -6.35 -1.80
CA LYS A 120 -60.34 -4.89 -1.84
C LYS A 120 -61.02 -4.23 -0.63
N VAL A 121 -60.38 -3.16 -0.12
CA VAL A 121 -60.83 -1.75 -0.34
C VAL A 121 -59.75 -0.71 0.02
N LYS A 122 -59.84 0.48 -0.58
CA LYS A 122 -58.90 1.61 -0.43
C LYS A 122 -59.21 2.50 0.78
N LYS A 123 -58.18 3.16 1.34
CA LYS A 123 -58.17 4.64 1.53
C LYS A 123 -56.77 5.22 1.73
N ARG A 124 -56.69 6.57 1.79
CA ARG A 124 -55.45 7.38 1.71
C ARG A 124 -55.34 8.35 2.88
N SER A 125 -54.13 8.49 3.44
CA SER A 125 -53.49 9.78 3.76
C SER A 125 -52.07 9.57 4.31
N LYS A 126 -51.07 10.46 4.21
CA LYS A 126 -50.53 11.32 3.13
C LYS A 126 -49.53 12.31 3.77
N ARG A 127 -48.23 12.05 3.54
CA ARG A 127 -47.06 12.96 3.59
C ARG A 127 -46.40 13.35 4.93
N GLU A 128 -45.06 13.42 4.81
CA GLU A 128 -44.08 14.20 5.58
C GLU A 128 -43.83 13.71 7.03
N VAL A 129 -42.58 13.56 7.50
CA VAL A 129 -41.26 13.99 6.96
C VAL A 129 -40.19 12.92 7.18
N ASP A 130 -39.15 12.91 6.33
CA ASP A 130 -37.97 12.06 6.52
C ASP A 130 -37.12 12.57 7.71
N ALA A 131 -36.76 11.66 8.61
CA ALA A 131 -35.78 11.87 9.68
C ALA A 131 -35.07 10.54 9.92
N ALA A 132 -33.73 10.53 9.81
CA ALA A 132 -32.93 9.34 10.04
C ALA A 132 -32.34 9.34 11.46
N PRO A 133 -32.23 8.18 12.14
CA PRO A 133 -31.19 7.99 13.15
C PRO A 133 -29.82 8.10 12.42
N VAL A 134 -28.79 8.78 12.95
CA VAL A 134 -28.19 8.66 14.29
C VAL A 134 -27.66 7.25 14.50
N ILE A 135 -26.45 7.04 14.00
CA ILE A 135 -25.62 5.86 14.27
C ILE A 135 -24.58 6.35 15.27
N ASP A 136 -24.60 5.83 16.49
CA ASP A 136 -23.48 5.97 17.42
C ASP A 136 -22.40 4.90 17.13
N ILE A 137 -21.17 5.15 17.57
CA ILE A 137 -19.98 4.45 17.10
C ILE A 137 -19.08 4.13 18.30
N ASP A 138 -18.87 2.85 18.61
CA ASP A 138 -17.65 2.39 19.28
C ASP A 138 -17.42 0.87 19.11
N SER A 139 -16.57 0.48 18.15
CA SER A 139 -15.62 -0.64 18.29
C SER A 139 -14.53 -0.54 17.22
N LEU A 140 -13.36 -1.14 17.46
CA LEU A 140 -12.22 -1.17 16.54
C LEU A 140 -11.59 -2.56 16.56
N PRO A 141 -11.48 -3.27 15.42
CA PRO A 141 -11.02 -4.67 15.42
C PRO A 141 -9.55 -4.82 15.80
N SER A 142 -9.25 -5.89 16.53
CA SER A 142 -7.89 -6.30 16.90
C SER A 142 -7.18 -6.96 15.69
N PRO A 143 -5.88 -6.70 15.45
CA PRO A 143 -5.20 -7.13 14.23
C PRO A 143 -4.56 -8.53 14.36
N ALA A 144 -5.37 -9.59 14.26
CA ALA A 144 -4.89 -10.97 14.25
C ALA A 144 -5.63 -11.85 13.24
N GLU A 145 -5.14 -11.92 12.00
CA GLU A 145 -5.46 -13.03 11.11
C GLU A 145 -4.27 -13.34 10.18
N GLU A 146 -3.93 -14.62 10.05
CA GLU A 146 -2.82 -15.11 9.23
C GLU A 146 -3.34 -15.79 7.96
N PHE A 147 -2.49 -16.01 6.95
CA PHE A 147 -2.92 -16.67 5.71
C PHE A 147 -3.35 -18.12 6.01
N PRO A 148 -4.53 -18.58 5.52
CA PRO A 148 -4.95 -19.96 5.71
C PRO A 148 -3.96 -20.93 5.07
N ILE A 149 -3.62 -21.99 5.82
CA ILE A 149 -2.77 -23.09 5.37
C ILE A 149 -3.68 -24.29 5.11
N GLU A 150 -3.88 -24.64 3.84
CA GLU A 150 -4.56 -25.89 3.48
C GLU A 150 -3.70 -27.10 3.90
N GLU A 151 -4.13 -27.85 4.92
CA GLU A 151 -3.44 -29.08 5.34
C GLU A 151 -3.78 -30.26 4.42
N GLU A 152 -2.82 -30.66 3.57
CA GLU A 152 -2.96 -31.86 2.73
C GLU A 152 -2.78 -33.14 3.57
N ILE A 153 -3.88 -33.71 4.08
CA ILE A 153 -3.87 -34.93 4.91
C ILE A 153 -3.52 -36.18 4.06
N VAL A 154 -2.23 -36.44 3.88
CA VAL A 154 -1.72 -37.64 3.20
C VAL A 154 -1.82 -38.86 4.12
N LYS A 155 -2.86 -39.70 3.93
CA LYS A 155 -2.92 -41.05 4.49
C LYS A 155 -2.18 -42.06 3.60
N GLU A 156 -0.97 -42.44 4.01
CA GLU A 156 -0.35 -43.67 3.51
C GLU A 156 -0.95 -44.90 4.21
N GLU A 157 -1.48 -45.85 3.43
CA GLU A 157 -1.43 -47.27 3.77
C GLU A 157 -1.17 -48.11 2.50
N SER A 158 -0.64 -49.32 2.65
CA SER A 158 -0.01 -50.04 1.53
C SER A 158 -0.18 -51.56 1.59
N VAL A 159 -0.09 -52.20 0.40
CA VAL A 159 0.40 -53.57 0.06
C VAL A 159 -0.46 -54.25 -1.03
N GLU A 160 0.21 -55.08 -1.84
CA GLU A 160 -0.23 -55.77 -3.06
C GLU A 160 -1.21 -56.96 -2.77
N VAL A 161 -1.80 -57.69 -3.74
CA VAL A 161 -1.17 -58.76 -4.57
C VAL A 161 -2.20 -59.35 -5.59
N GLU A 162 -1.83 -59.45 -6.89
CA GLU A 162 -2.28 -60.37 -7.99
C GLU A 162 -3.82 -60.62 -8.27
N ALA A 163 -4.32 -61.11 -9.43
CA ALA A 163 -3.74 -61.65 -10.68
C ALA A 163 -4.66 -61.55 -11.94
N GLN A 164 -4.07 -61.27 -13.12
CA GLN A 164 -4.33 -61.83 -14.48
C GLN A 164 -5.74 -61.76 -15.20
N PRO A 165 -5.82 -61.93 -16.56
CA PRO A 165 -6.85 -61.25 -17.38
C PRO A 165 -7.73 -62.12 -18.34
N GLU A 166 -8.51 -61.43 -19.21
CA GLU A 166 -9.24 -61.89 -20.43
C GLU A 166 -10.56 -62.69 -20.25
N PRO A 167 -11.50 -62.75 -21.24
CA PRO A 167 -11.43 -62.29 -22.64
C PRO A 167 -12.60 -61.38 -23.14
N GLU A 168 -12.57 -61.03 -24.45
CA GLU A 168 -13.60 -60.29 -25.24
C GLU A 168 -14.90 -61.09 -25.52
N PRO A 169 -15.94 -60.41 -26.08
CA PRO A 169 -16.50 -60.90 -27.36
C PRO A 169 -17.03 -59.84 -28.37
N GLU A 170 -16.70 -60.03 -29.66
CA GLU A 170 -17.50 -59.66 -30.87
C GLU A 170 -18.74 -60.60 -31.03
N PRO A 171 -19.71 -60.47 -32.00
CA PRO A 171 -19.76 -59.77 -33.32
C PRO A 171 -21.06 -58.92 -33.51
N GLU A 172 -21.71 -58.58 -34.65
CA GLU A 172 -21.75 -58.98 -36.08
C GLU A 172 -21.89 -57.77 -37.06
N VAL A 173 -22.05 -58.00 -38.38
CA VAL A 173 -21.99 -56.98 -39.45
C VAL A 173 -23.06 -57.19 -40.55
N GLU A 174 -23.89 -56.17 -40.87
CA GLU A 174 -24.72 -56.04 -42.11
C GLU A 174 -25.40 -54.63 -42.16
N ALA A 175 -26.07 -54.17 -43.24
CA ALA A 175 -25.53 -53.78 -44.56
C ALA A 175 -26.44 -52.76 -45.33
N VAL A 176 -25.82 -51.72 -45.92
CA VAL A 176 -26.20 -50.91 -47.13
C VAL A 176 -27.67 -50.47 -47.38
N LYS A 177 -27.91 -49.14 -47.48
CA LYS A 177 -28.67 -48.50 -48.60
C LYS A 177 -28.63 -46.96 -48.67
N GLU A 178 -28.76 -46.43 -49.89
CA GLU A 178 -28.90 -45.00 -50.28
C GLU A 178 -30.38 -44.56 -50.35
N PRO A 179 -30.68 -43.25 -50.47
CA PRO A 179 -31.03 -42.71 -51.82
C PRO A 179 -30.66 -41.23 -52.11
N GLU A 180 -30.76 -40.85 -53.40
CA GLU A 180 -30.64 -39.50 -54.01
C GLU A 180 -32.05 -38.90 -54.36
N PRO A 181 -32.23 -37.78 -55.12
CA PRO A 181 -31.83 -36.37 -54.86
C PRO A 181 -32.94 -35.30 -55.18
N GLU A 182 -32.55 -34.00 -55.19
CA GLU A 182 -33.18 -32.83 -55.90
C GLU A 182 -34.55 -32.27 -55.38
N PRO A 183 -34.98 -31.01 -55.74
CA PRO A 183 -34.53 -30.13 -56.84
C PRO A 183 -34.29 -28.60 -56.54
N GLU A 184 -33.87 -27.87 -57.59
CA GLU A 184 -33.84 -26.40 -57.82
C GLU A 184 -35.28 -25.78 -58.06
N PRO A 185 -35.56 -24.43 -58.17
CA PRO A 185 -34.80 -23.42 -58.97
C PRO A 185 -34.86 -21.88 -58.63
N GLU A 186 -34.05 -21.11 -59.39
CA GLU A 186 -34.18 -19.73 -59.96
C GLU A 186 -34.94 -18.55 -59.25
N ALA A 187 -34.28 -17.37 -59.15
CA ALA A 187 -34.74 -16.07 -59.72
C ALA A 187 -33.76 -14.87 -59.51
N GLU A 188 -33.66 -13.98 -60.52
CA GLU A 188 -32.94 -12.67 -60.57
C GLU A 188 -33.96 -11.48 -60.63
N PRO A 189 -33.63 -10.14 -60.57
CA PRO A 189 -32.43 -9.46 -61.10
C PRO A 189 -31.88 -8.19 -60.36
N GLU A 190 -30.93 -7.49 -61.01
CA GLU A 190 -30.18 -6.25 -60.68
C GLU A 190 -31.00 -4.91 -60.74
N PRO A 191 -30.44 -3.65 -60.72
CA PRO A 191 -29.04 -3.16 -60.58
C PRO A 191 -28.84 -1.98 -59.56
N VAL A 192 -27.66 -1.31 -59.44
CA VAL A 192 -27.21 -0.12 -60.23
C VAL A 192 -25.72 0.24 -59.95
N VAL A 193 -24.87 0.26 -61.01
CA VAL A 193 -23.75 1.22 -61.35
C VAL A 193 -22.69 1.54 -60.25
N GLN A 194 -21.46 0.99 -60.29
CA GLN A 194 -20.21 1.50 -60.96
C GLN A 194 -19.54 2.71 -60.27
N GLU A 195 -18.22 2.96 -60.30
CA GLU A 195 -17.02 2.51 -61.08
C GLU A 195 -15.83 2.34 -60.09
N GLN A 196 -14.92 1.34 -60.09
CA GLN A 196 -13.95 0.83 -61.11
C GLN A 196 -12.80 1.80 -61.44
N LEU A 197 -11.49 1.45 -61.57
CA LEU A 197 -10.60 0.26 -61.38
C LEU A 197 -9.16 0.82 -61.05
N VAL A 198 -8.13 0.16 -60.48
CA VAL A 198 -7.32 -1.04 -60.87
C VAL A 198 -6.69 -0.89 -62.28
N GLU A 199 -5.46 -1.30 -62.67
CA GLU A 199 -4.37 -2.14 -62.09
C GLU A 199 -3.02 -1.34 -61.95
N GLU A 200 -1.76 -1.67 -62.30
CA GLU A 200 -1.01 -2.77 -63.00
C GLU A 200 0.38 -3.08 -62.36
N GLN A 201 0.68 -4.37 -62.16
CA GLN A 201 1.96 -5.09 -62.48
C GLN A 201 3.35 -4.75 -61.84
N LYS A 202 4.27 -5.73 -61.99
CA LYS A 202 5.71 -5.82 -61.59
C LYS A 202 6.47 -6.59 -62.71
N PRO A 203 7.81 -6.80 -62.68
CA PRO A 203 8.93 -5.85 -62.51
C PRO A 203 10.14 -6.11 -63.46
N VAL A 204 11.01 -5.14 -63.75
CA VAL A 204 12.41 -5.38 -64.21
C VAL A 204 13.36 -4.28 -63.68
N GLU A 205 14.65 -4.63 -63.51
CA GLU A 205 15.85 -3.80 -63.24
C GLU A 205 16.15 -2.76 -64.38
N PRO A 206 17.12 -1.81 -64.30
CA PRO A 206 18.30 -1.74 -63.40
C PRO A 206 18.70 -0.32 -62.90
N ALA A 207 19.94 -0.18 -62.44
CA ALA A 207 20.69 1.08 -62.18
C ALA A 207 21.80 1.27 -63.26
N PRO A 208 22.62 2.35 -63.31
CA PRO A 208 22.71 3.50 -62.40
C PRO A 208 22.87 4.91 -63.07
N ALA A 209 23.04 5.94 -62.22
CA ALA A 209 23.83 7.18 -62.40
C ALA A 209 23.22 8.45 -63.07
N GLU A 210 23.73 9.59 -62.56
CA GLU A 210 23.83 10.96 -63.14
C GLU A 210 22.57 11.78 -63.48
N GLU A 211 22.45 12.96 -62.84
CA GLU A 211 21.84 14.19 -63.38
C GLU A 211 22.70 15.41 -63.01
N GLU A 212 22.85 16.38 -63.94
CA GLU A 212 23.62 17.62 -63.72
C GLU A 212 22.93 18.84 -64.39
N SER A 213 22.72 19.90 -63.62
CA SER A 213 22.52 21.35 -63.96
C SER A 213 21.85 21.83 -65.27
N ALA A 214 20.89 22.78 -65.14
CA ALA A 214 20.88 24.14 -65.76
C ALA A 214 19.49 24.83 -65.64
N GLU A 215 19.29 26.16 -65.81
CA GLU A 215 20.04 27.38 -65.43
C GLU A 215 19.17 28.63 -65.76
N GLU A 216 19.07 29.63 -64.87
CA GLU A 216 18.89 31.09 -65.12
C GLU A 216 18.92 31.81 -63.74
N VAL A 217 19.89 32.64 -63.31
CA VAL A 217 20.53 33.88 -63.84
C VAL A 217 19.63 35.12 -63.67
N ALA A 218 20.00 36.25 -63.03
CA ALA A 218 21.20 36.72 -62.29
C ALA A 218 20.74 37.49 -61.00
N ALA A 219 21.51 38.23 -60.17
CA ALA A 219 22.89 38.79 -60.11
C ALA A 219 23.25 38.99 -58.60
N ALA A 220 24.47 39.07 -58.06
CA ALA A 220 25.82 39.53 -58.44
C ALA A 220 26.12 41.03 -58.11
N PRO A 221 27.33 41.44 -57.60
CA PRO A 221 28.50 40.62 -57.16
C PRO A 221 29.30 41.10 -55.88
N GLN A 222 30.24 40.24 -55.42
CA GLN A 222 31.56 40.53 -54.76
C GLN A 222 31.59 41.15 -53.32
N GLN A 223 32.25 40.59 -52.29
CA GLN A 223 33.67 40.16 -52.01
C GLN A 223 34.57 41.27 -51.38
N PRO A 224 35.63 40.97 -50.59
CA PRO A 224 35.73 40.05 -49.43
C PRO A 224 36.71 40.52 -48.29
N GLU A 225 36.99 39.64 -47.32
CA GLU A 225 38.25 39.53 -46.50
C GLU A 225 38.71 40.58 -45.44
N ALA A 226 39.49 40.04 -44.48
CA ALA A 226 40.61 40.63 -43.72
C ALA A 226 40.42 41.76 -42.66
N ALA A 227 40.32 41.32 -41.40
CA ALA A 227 41.28 41.53 -40.28
C ALA A 227 42.10 42.84 -40.10
N LYS A 228 42.41 43.09 -38.81
CA LYS A 228 43.50 43.89 -38.17
C LYS A 228 43.27 45.38 -37.85
N GLU A 229 43.57 45.67 -36.57
CA GLU A 229 44.34 46.81 -36.02
C GLU A 229 43.63 48.17 -35.87
N ASP A 230 43.91 49.01 -34.85
CA ASP A 230 45.02 49.02 -33.86
C ASP A 230 44.66 49.79 -32.55
N ALA A 231 45.65 49.93 -31.64
CA ALA A 231 45.74 50.75 -30.41
C ALA A 231 45.15 50.17 -29.08
N VAL A 232 45.86 50.02 -27.94
CA VAL A 232 46.80 50.91 -27.16
C VAL A 232 46.01 51.98 -26.36
N GLU A 233 46.08 52.20 -25.04
CA GLU A 233 46.89 51.74 -23.87
C GLU A 233 46.00 51.96 -22.57
N SER A 234 46.26 51.57 -21.30
CA SER A 234 47.38 50.99 -20.52
C SER A 234 46.88 50.36 -19.17
N GLU A 235 47.81 49.89 -18.32
CA GLU A 235 47.86 49.80 -16.82
C GLU A 235 46.59 50.17 -15.98
N GLU A 236 46.04 49.31 -15.10
CA GLU A 236 46.51 48.76 -13.80
C GLU A 236 46.15 49.58 -12.51
N ALA A 237 45.95 48.84 -11.41
CA ALA A 237 45.99 49.24 -9.99
C ALA A 237 44.82 50.05 -9.34
N GLN A 238 44.05 49.33 -8.51
CA GLN A 238 43.84 49.55 -7.05
C GLN A 238 43.42 50.95 -6.52
N ASP A 239 42.25 51.02 -5.87
CA ASP A 239 42.16 51.30 -4.42
C ASP A 239 40.79 50.91 -3.83
N GLU A 240 40.74 50.50 -2.55
CA GLU A 240 39.52 50.62 -1.71
C GLU A 240 39.53 52.00 -1.03
N PRO A 241 38.37 52.54 -0.59
CA PRO A 241 38.18 52.55 0.86
C PRO A 241 36.72 52.45 1.37
N GLN A 242 36.52 51.52 2.30
CA GLN A 242 35.79 51.66 3.58
C GLN A 242 34.66 52.71 3.72
N ALA A 243 33.43 52.18 3.84
CA ALA A 243 32.45 52.45 4.91
C ALA A 243 32.05 53.91 5.30
N ALA A 244 30.77 54.20 5.09
CA ALA A 244 30.00 55.19 5.86
C ALA A 244 28.56 54.68 6.08
N VAL A 245 27.85 55.22 7.08
CA VAL A 245 26.51 54.77 7.52
C VAL A 245 25.51 55.92 7.41
N ALA A 246 24.29 55.65 6.93
CA ALA A 246 23.00 56.07 7.53
C ALA A 246 21.88 56.48 6.55
N GLN A 247 20.67 56.05 6.92
CA GLN A 247 19.36 56.72 6.79
C GLN A 247 18.51 56.60 5.51
N GLU A 248 17.21 56.50 5.79
CA GLU A 248 16.10 56.25 4.86
C GLU A 248 15.62 57.54 4.18
N ALA A 249 15.15 57.41 2.94
CA ALA A 249 14.13 58.26 2.31
C ALA A 249 13.41 57.44 1.24
N ALA A 250 12.14 57.75 0.96
CA ALA A 250 11.25 56.89 0.18
C ALA A 250 10.89 57.45 -1.21
N ASP A 251 10.20 56.58 -1.97
CA ASP A 251 9.32 56.83 -3.12
C ASP A 251 9.93 57.09 -4.50
N THR A 252 9.36 56.35 -5.48
CA THR A 252 9.21 56.66 -6.94
C THR A 252 10.49 56.67 -7.82
N ASP A 253 10.47 56.16 -9.06
CA ASP A 253 9.39 55.60 -9.93
C ASP A 253 9.83 54.26 -10.57
N ASP A 254 8.94 53.63 -11.36
CA ASP A 254 9.16 52.37 -12.08
C ASP A 254 10.25 52.45 -13.18
N ASP A 255 10.99 51.35 -13.38
CA ASP A 255 11.55 50.92 -14.67
C ASP A 255 11.34 49.39 -14.75
N ASP A 256 10.78 48.90 -15.87
CA ASP A 256 10.55 47.46 -16.11
C ASP A 256 11.86 46.78 -16.57
N ASP A 257 12.40 45.85 -15.78
CA ASP A 257 13.37 44.83 -16.23
C ASP A 257 12.79 43.43 -15.97
N ASP A 258 12.81 42.57 -17.00
CA ASP A 258 12.39 41.16 -16.94
C ASP A 258 13.48 40.33 -16.22
N ASP A 259 13.57 40.45 -14.89
CA ASP A 259 14.36 39.51 -14.08
C ASP A 259 13.71 38.12 -14.16
N GLU A 260 14.35 37.19 -14.88
CA GLU A 260 14.07 35.76 -14.74
C GLU A 260 14.32 35.36 -13.27
N ASP A 261 13.44 34.52 -12.70
CA ASP A 261 13.36 34.19 -11.27
C ASP A 261 14.58 33.38 -10.78
N ASP A 262 15.72 34.06 -10.66
CA ASP A 262 17.02 33.54 -10.21
C ASP A 262 17.09 33.46 -8.67
N THR A 263 15.94 33.30 -8.01
CA THR A 263 15.87 32.97 -6.58
C THR A 263 16.50 31.60 -6.37
N LYS A 264 17.60 31.57 -5.60
CA LYS A 264 18.29 30.31 -5.37
C LYS A 264 17.45 29.40 -4.47
N PRO A 265 17.65 28.08 -4.54
CA PRO A 265 17.03 27.16 -3.59
C PRO A 265 17.31 27.54 -2.13
N GLU A 266 18.50 28.04 -1.80
CA GLU A 266 18.82 28.47 -0.42
C GLU A 266 17.92 29.60 0.11
N ASP A 267 17.46 30.51 -0.77
CA ASP A 267 16.65 31.67 -0.37
C ASP A 267 15.17 31.30 -0.14
N GLU A 268 14.65 30.27 -0.83
CA GLU A 268 13.24 29.81 -0.70
C GLU A 268 12.84 29.26 0.69
N LEU A 269 13.79 28.86 1.53
CA LEU A 269 13.51 28.26 2.84
C LEU A 269 13.55 29.26 4.01
N LEU A 270 13.99 30.49 3.74
CA LEU A 270 14.23 31.52 4.75
C LEU A 270 12.91 31.98 5.38
N TRP A 271 12.59 31.40 6.53
CA TRP A 271 11.42 31.80 7.30
C TRP A 271 11.65 33.10 8.08
N GLU A 272 11.01 34.19 7.64
CA GLU A 272 11.19 35.54 8.21
C GLU A 272 10.16 35.93 9.29
N GLY A 273 9.38 34.96 9.80
CA GLY A 273 8.28 35.22 10.72
C GLY A 273 8.67 35.47 12.19
N THR A 274 7.66 35.71 13.03
CA THR A 274 7.79 35.73 14.50
C THR A 274 7.18 34.48 15.11
N ILE A 275 7.91 33.79 15.99
CA ILE A 275 7.51 32.48 16.51
C ILE A 275 6.29 32.65 17.45
N PRO A 276 5.18 31.92 17.24
CA PRO A 276 4.03 32.01 18.14
C PRO A 276 4.35 31.59 19.58
N GLU A 277 3.88 32.39 20.55
CA GLU A 277 4.04 32.11 21.99
C GLU A 277 3.23 30.87 22.41
N ASN A 278 1.96 30.79 21.99
CA ASN A 278 1.08 29.67 22.26
C ASN A 278 1.20 28.61 21.14
N ARG A 279 1.83 27.47 21.47
CA ARG A 279 2.02 26.32 20.58
C ARG A 279 1.65 25.02 21.29
N ARG A 280 1.10 24.05 20.56
CA ARG A 280 0.85 22.69 21.06
C ARG A 280 2.17 22.00 21.37
N SER A 281 2.21 21.21 22.45
CA SER A 281 3.35 20.35 22.74
C SER A 281 3.49 19.28 21.66
N ARG A 282 4.74 18.84 21.43
CA ARG A 282 5.10 17.73 20.52
C ARG A 282 5.86 16.61 21.23
N GLN A 283 5.84 16.60 22.57
CA GLN A 283 6.47 15.56 23.38
C GLN A 283 5.94 14.16 23.03
N HIS A 284 4.64 14.05 22.76
CA HIS A 284 4.00 12.80 22.32
C HIS A 284 4.51 12.27 20.97
N ILE A 285 5.11 13.10 20.11
CA ILE A 285 5.76 12.65 18.87
C ILE A 285 7.05 11.92 19.21
N THR A 286 7.89 12.52 20.07
CA THR A 286 9.13 11.91 20.58
C THR A 286 8.85 10.59 21.30
N GLU A 287 7.82 10.58 22.16
CA GLU A 287 7.37 9.42 22.93
C GLU A 287 6.84 8.30 22.03
N LEU A 288 5.88 8.58 21.13
CA LEU A 288 5.23 7.54 20.31
C LEU A 288 6.15 6.97 19.23
N LEU A 289 7.04 7.79 18.65
CA LEU A 289 8.03 7.35 17.65
C LEU A 289 9.33 6.80 18.28
N LEU A 290 9.38 6.66 19.62
CA LEU A 290 10.52 6.16 20.39
C LEU A 290 11.85 6.84 20.03
N LEU A 291 11.89 8.17 20.08
CA LEU A 291 13.05 8.97 19.69
C LEU A 291 14.01 9.25 20.86
N ASP A 292 13.92 8.55 21.99
CA ASP A 292 14.76 8.80 23.17
C ASP A 292 16.03 7.93 23.23
N GLU A 293 17.04 8.42 23.96
CA GLU A 293 18.40 7.85 23.93
C GLU A 293 18.46 6.40 24.44
N GLU A 294 17.51 5.97 25.28
CA GLU A 294 17.39 4.60 25.74
C GLU A 294 16.83 3.66 24.64
N PHE A 295 15.85 4.12 23.86
CA PHE A 295 15.33 3.34 22.73
C PHE A 295 16.36 3.21 21.61
N ASN A 296 17.16 4.26 21.39
CA ASN A 296 18.32 4.22 20.50
C ASN A 296 19.37 3.14 20.87
N ALA A 297 19.33 2.56 22.09
CA ALA A 297 20.17 1.43 22.47
C ALA A 297 19.56 0.08 22.08
N ARG A 298 18.24 -0.12 22.30
CA ARG A 298 17.50 -1.29 21.82
C ARG A 298 17.54 -1.37 20.28
N GLU A 299 17.29 -0.25 19.61
CA GLU A 299 17.28 -0.13 18.15
C GLU A 299 18.62 -0.49 17.51
N LYS A 300 19.75 -0.08 18.11
CA LYS A 300 21.08 -0.47 17.61
C LYS A 300 21.32 -1.98 17.65
N ALA A 301 20.62 -2.75 18.49
CA ALA A 301 20.71 -4.21 18.45
C ALA A 301 19.85 -4.79 17.31
N THR A 302 18.64 -4.28 17.08
CA THR A 302 17.79 -4.70 15.97
C THR A 302 18.36 -4.26 14.62
N ASP A 303 19.08 -3.14 14.53
CA ASP A 303 19.85 -2.71 13.35
C ASP A 303 20.94 -3.74 12.97
N ASN A 304 21.68 -4.26 13.94
CA ASN A 304 22.70 -5.30 13.69
C ASN A 304 22.06 -6.60 13.17
N VAL A 305 20.87 -6.96 13.66
CA VAL A 305 20.09 -8.11 13.16
C VAL A 305 19.55 -7.83 11.76
N ALA A 306 18.98 -6.64 11.52
CA ALA A 306 18.51 -6.19 10.21
C ALA A 306 19.62 -6.25 9.16
N GLU A 307 20.83 -5.75 9.46
CA GLU A 307 21.98 -5.83 8.55
C GLU A 307 22.31 -7.27 8.12
N ILE A 308 22.11 -8.28 8.99
CA ILE A 308 22.33 -9.69 8.65
C ILE A 308 21.24 -10.17 7.69
N ILE A 309 19.96 -9.87 7.98
CA ILE A 309 18.83 -10.27 7.14
C ILE A 309 18.87 -9.59 5.76
N LEU A 310 19.23 -8.30 5.67
CA LEU A 310 19.40 -7.63 4.38
C LEU A 310 20.52 -8.25 3.52
N LYS A 311 21.60 -8.73 4.16
CA LYS A 311 22.68 -9.48 3.47
C LYS A 311 22.22 -10.88 3.03
N ASP A 312 21.35 -11.54 3.81
CA ASP A 312 20.69 -12.79 3.39
C ASP A 312 19.74 -12.56 2.20
N ILE A 313 18.90 -11.51 2.23
CA ILE A 313 18.02 -11.13 1.10
C ILE A 313 18.84 -10.89 -0.16
N LYS A 314 19.96 -10.15 -0.07
CA LYS A 314 20.88 -9.97 -1.21
C LYS A 314 21.41 -11.31 -1.72
N ARG A 315 21.81 -12.23 -0.83
CA ARG A 315 22.27 -13.57 -1.25
C ARG A 315 21.18 -14.33 -2.01
N ILE A 316 19.92 -14.28 -1.57
CA ILE A 316 18.80 -14.92 -2.27
C ILE A 316 18.60 -14.27 -3.65
N TYR A 317 18.57 -12.94 -3.71
CA TYR A 317 18.44 -12.17 -4.96
C TYR A 317 19.53 -12.57 -5.97
N GLU A 318 20.80 -12.60 -5.57
CA GLU A 318 21.90 -12.91 -6.49
C GLU A 318 21.95 -14.37 -6.96
N ASN A 319 21.46 -15.33 -6.15
CA ASN A 319 21.53 -16.77 -6.47
C ASN A 319 20.27 -17.32 -7.15
N ALA A 320 19.08 -16.81 -6.84
CA ALA A 320 17.80 -17.33 -7.32
C ALA A 320 17.09 -16.40 -8.32
N ILE A 321 17.02 -15.10 -8.03
CA ILE A 321 16.20 -14.14 -8.81
C ILE A 321 16.97 -13.60 -10.02
N LYS A 322 18.14 -13.00 -9.77
CA LYS A 322 19.02 -12.33 -10.75
C LYS A 322 19.36 -13.19 -11.98
N PRO A 323 19.54 -14.53 -11.90
CA PRO A 323 19.76 -15.35 -13.09
C PRO A 323 18.58 -15.34 -14.08
N LEU A 324 17.33 -15.43 -13.60
CA LEU A 324 16.15 -15.41 -14.46
C LEU A 324 15.79 -14.01 -14.94
N GLU A 325 15.92 -13.01 -14.06
CA GLU A 325 15.81 -11.58 -14.40
C GLU A 325 16.71 -11.22 -15.58
N THR A 326 17.95 -11.73 -15.59
CA THR A 326 18.93 -11.50 -16.66
C THR A 326 18.65 -12.35 -17.91
N LEU A 327 18.28 -13.63 -17.76
CA LEU A 327 18.05 -14.54 -18.89
C LEU A 327 16.82 -14.16 -19.72
N TYR A 328 15.77 -13.66 -19.08
CA TYR A 328 14.53 -13.22 -19.74
C TYR A 328 14.43 -11.69 -19.90
N LYS A 329 15.47 -10.94 -19.51
CA LYS A 329 15.57 -9.47 -19.65
C LYS A 329 14.40 -8.70 -18.99
N TYR A 330 14.01 -9.08 -17.77
CA TYR A 330 12.86 -8.48 -17.08
C TYR A 330 12.93 -6.94 -16.94
N ARG A 331 14.14 -6.37 -16.91
CA ARG A 331 14.39 -4.91 -16.88
C ARG A 331 13.89 -4.17 -18.11
N ASP A 332 13.84 -4.85 -19.26
CA ASP A 332 13.36 -4.28 -20.52
C ASP A 332 11.82 -4.29 -20.57
N LEU A 333 11.16 -5.06 -19.69
CA LEU A 333 9.70 -5.11 -19.52
C LEU A 333 9.22 -4.15 -18.42
N SER A 334 9.97 -4.02 -17.32
CA SER A 334 9.50 -3.29 -16.14
C SER A 334 10.53 -2.34 -15.55
N ASN A 335 10.06 -1.12 -15.26
CA ASN A 335 10.81 -0.07 -14.56
C ASN A 335 11.12 -0.39 -13.08
N ARG A 336 10.60 -1.51 -12.54
CA ARG A 336 10.74 -1.99 -11.16
C ARG A 336 12.05 -2.79 -11.00
N HIS A 337 12.92 -2.37 -10.08
CA HIS A 337 14.33 -2.81 -10.01
C HIS A 337 14.82 -3.11 -8.58
N PHE A 338 14.53 -4.32 -8.07
CA PHE A 338 15.07 -4.77 -6.79
C PHE A 338 16.61 -4.86 -6.87
N SER A 339 17.29 -4.05 -6.06
CA SER A 339 18.72 -3.74 -6.23
C SER A 339 19.36 -3.32 -4.89
N ASP A 340 20.70 -3.28 -4.82
CA ASP A 340 21.42 -2.92 -3.59
C ASP A 340 20.88 -1.64 -2.90
N PRO A 341 20.60 -0.51 -3.59
CA PRO A 341 19.97 0.66 -2.97
C PRO A 341 18.56 0.41 -2.41
N GLU A 342 17.77 -0.47 -3.03
CA GLU A 342 16.42 -0.79 -2.59
C GLU A 342 16.42 -1.74 -1.37
N ILE A 343 17.42 -2.61 -1.28
CA ILE A 343 17.68 -3.53 -0.15
C ILE A 343 18.25 -2.78 1.06
N PHE A 344 19.25 -1.92 0.87
CA PHE A 344 19.99 -1.27 1.97
C PHE A 344 19.58 0.18 2.24
N SER A 345 18.48 0.66 1.65
CA SER A 345 17.89 1.96 2.00
C SER A 345 17.22 1.94 3.37
N LYS A 346 17.19 3.10 4.03
CA LYS A 346 16.25 3.38 5.13
C LYS A 346 14.80 3.22 4.65
N PRO A 347 13.82 3.04 5.55
CA PRO A 347 12.42 3.10 5.19
C PRO A 347 12.07 4.43 4.53
N LEU A 348 11.24 4.38 3.49
CA LEU A 348 10.78 5.55 2.75
C LEU A 348 9.32 5.82 3.08
N VAL A 349 9.08 6.98 3.70
CA VAL A 349 7.74 7.49 4.02
C VAL A 349 7.33 8.48 2.92
N LEU A 350 6.24 8.20 2.21
CA LEU A 350 5.80 9.00 1.07
C LEU A 350 4.56 9.84 1.40
N PHE A 351 4.62 11.14 1.17
CA PHE A 351 3.49 12.07 1.28
C PHE A 351 3.09 12.61 -0.09
N MET A 352 1.81 12.49 -0.45
CA MET A 352 1.29 12.83 -1.78
C MET A 352 -0.19 13.25 -1.71
N GLY A 353 -0.77 13.73 -2.82
CA GLY A 353 -2.14 14.26 -2.87
C GLY A 353 -2.24 15.70 -3.41
N PRO A 354 -3.44 16.32 -3.40
CA PRO A 354 -3.70 17.61 -4.05
C PRO A 354 -2.87 18.79 -3.49
N TRP A 355 -2.78 19.85 -4.28
CA TRP A 355 -2.17 21.11 -3.85
C TRP A 355 -2.94 21.76 -2.68
N SER A 356 -2.19 22.41 -1.78
CA SER A 356 -2.67 23.01 -0.52
C SER A 356 -3.10 22.03 0.60
N GLY A 357 -3.07 20.71 0.41
CA GLY A 357 -3.37 19.71 1.47
C GLY A 357 -2.49 19.78 2.73
N GLY A 358 -1.39 20.54 2.71
CA GLY A 358 -0.53 20.76 3.89
C GLY A 358 0.56 19.70 4.10
N LYS A 359 0.93 18.93 3.06
CA LYS A 359 2.05 17.97 3.08
C LYS A 359 3.32 18.57 3.69
N SER A 360 3.81 19.69 3.15
CA SER A 360 5.02 20.37 3.61
C SER A 360 4.90 20.87 5.07
N SER A 361 3.69 21.24 5.51
CA SER A 361 3.39 21.55 6.91
C SER A 361 3.53 20.32 7.81
N ILE A 362 3.00 19.15 7.39
CA ILE A 362 3.16 17.88 8.12
C ILE A 362 4.64 17.50 8.23
N LEU A 363 5.41 17.64 7.16
CA LEU A 363 6.86 17.37 7.17
C LEU A 363 7.59 18.27 8.17
N ASN A 364 7.29 19.58 8.18
CA ASN A 364 7.84 20.52 9.14
C ASN A 364 7.41 20.20 10.59
N TYR A 365 6.15 19.81 10.80
CA TYR A 365 5.58 19.42 12.10
C TYR A 365 6.21 18.13 12.67
N LEU A 366 6.48 17.14 11.81
CA LEU A 366 7.13 15.90 12.22
C LEU A 366 8.62 16.12 12.55
N THR A 367 9.34 16.91 11.75
CA THR A 367 10.81 17.00 11.81
C THR A 367 11.37 18.04 12.79
N ASP A 368 10.54 18.92 13.34
CA ASP A 368 10.91 20.12 14.15
C ASP A 368 11.46 21.29 13.32
N ASN A 369 10.84 21.54 12.16
CA ASN A 369 11.36 22.45 11.15
C ASN A 369 10.44 23.66 10.82
N GLU A 370 9.27 23.79 11.46
CA GLU A 370 8.25 24.82 11.13
C GLU A 370 8.73 26.27 11.17
N TYR A 371 9.66 26.60 12.07
CA TYR A 371 10.09 27.97 12.34
C TYR A 371 11.62 28.10 12.29
N THR A 372 12.25 27.42 11.34
CA THR A 372 13.70 27.52 11.08
C THR A 372 13.95 28.19 9.73
N PRO A 373 15.14 28.78 9.48
CA PRO A 373 15.54 29.27 8.16
C PRO A 373 15.69 28.17 7.08
N ASN A 374 15.34 26.92 7.40
CA ASN A 374 15.35 25.77 6.51
C ASN A 374 13.95 25.13 6.41
N SER A 375 12.89 25.83 6.85
CA SER A 375 11.50 25.36 6.79
C SER A 375 11.10 25.07 5.34
N LEU A 376 10.40 23.97 5.07
CA LEU A 376 9.77 23.80 3.75
C LEU A 376 8.73 24.92 3.55
N ARG A 377 8.75 25.58 2.39
CA ARG A 377 7.85 26.71 2.07
C ARG A 377 6.38 26.31 2.19
N THR A 378 5.73 26.73 3.28
CA THR A 378 4.29 26.54 3.51
C THR A 378 3.53 27.84 3.22
N GLY A 379 2.66 27.84 2.21
CA GLY A 379 1.87 29.02 1.86
C GLY A 379 0.63 28.70 1.02
N ALA A 380 -0.22 29.72 0.83
CA ALA A 380 -1.38 29.67 -0.07
C ALA A 380 -1.02 29.98 -1.54
N GLU A 381 0.24 30.32 -1.81
CA GLU A 381 0.76 30.58 -3.15
C GLU A 381 1.22 29.29 -3.84
N PRO A 382 1.08 29.18 -5.17
CA PRO A 382 1.56 28.04 -5.94
C PRO A 382 3.09 28.08 -6.06
N SER A 383 3.79 27.55 -5.06
CA SER A 383 5.25 27.34 -5.08
C SER A 383 5.69 26.42 -6.24
N PRO A 384 6.97 26.44 -6.66
CA PRO A 384 7.44 25.55 -7.71
C PRO A 384 7.29 24.08 -7.32
N ALA A 385 6.98 23.23 -8.30
CA ALA A 385 6.67 21.82 -8.07
C ALA A 385 7.94 20.96 -7.88
N TYR A 386 8.54 21.02 -6.69
CA TYR A 386 9.67 20.18 -6.29
C TYR A 386 9.24 18.88 -5.61
N PHE A 387 9.98 17.81 -5.87
CA PHE A 387 10.01 16.61 -5.02
C PHE A 387 10.99 16.86 -3.86
N ASN A 388 10.46 17.04 -2.65
CA ASN A 388 11.28 17.31 -1.46
C ASN A 388 11.67 15.99 -0.79
N ILE A 389 12.97 15.73 -0.64
CA ILE A 389 13.54 14.53 -0.01
C ILE A 389 14.26 14.93 1.28
N LEU A 390 13.66 14.64 2.42
CA LEU A 390 14.21 14.95 3.74
C LEU A 390 15.03 13.76 4.24
N MET A 391 16.28 14.05 4.58
CA MET A 391 17.29 13.06 4.96
C MET A 391 18.03 13.49 6.23
N TRP A 392 18.68 12.55 6.90
CA TRP A 392 19.58 12.90 8.00
C TRP A 392 20.90 13.49 7.53
N GLY A 393 21.35 14.54 8.19
CA GLY A 393 22.69 15.08 8.11
C GLY A 393 23.18 15.57 9.48
N ASN A 394 24.50 15.63 9.67
CA ASN A 394 25.09 16.25 10.87
C ASN A 394 24.88 17.77 10.91
N GLU A 395 24.81 18.38 9.73
CA GLU A 395 24.61 19.80 9.45
C GLU A 395 23.40 19.92 8.50
N THR A 396 22.75 21.08 8.47
CA THR A 396 21.62 21.31 7.58
C THR A 396 22.12 21.78 6.21
N GLU A 397 21.78 21.05 5.16
CA GLU A 397 22.31 21.21 3.81
C GLU A 397 21.17 21.00 2.78
N VAL A 398 20.93 21.99 1.92
CA VAL A 398 20.06 21.85 0.76
C VAL A 398 20.87 21.19 -0.36
N LEU A 399 20.32 20.16 -0.99
CA LEU A 399 20.92 19.48 -2.14
C LEU A 399 20.13 19.76 -3.41
N ASP A 400 20.85 19.98 -4.49
CA ASP A 400 20.26 19.95 -5.84
C ASP A 400 19.97 18.50 -6.30
N GLY A 401 19.19 18.36 -7.37
CA GLY A 401 18.82 17.05 -7.91
C GLY A 401 19.98 16.24 -8.47
N THR A 402 21.07 16.88 -8.92
CA THR A 402 22.28 16.19 -9.40
C THR A 402 23.05 15.59 -8.23
N GLN A 403 23.15 16.32 -7.11
CA GLN A 403 23.73 15.83 -5.85
C GLN A 403 22.89 14.71 -5.23
N LEU A 404 21.55 14.82 -5.23
CA LEU A 404 20.66 13.73 -4.84
C LEU A 404 20.85 12.51 -5.75
N ALA A 405 20.89 12.71 -7.06
CA ALA A 405 21.08 11.65 -8.04
C ALA A 405 22.50 11.04 -8.00
N ALA A 406 23.45 11.67 -7.32
CA ALA A 406 24.76 11.08 -7.01
C ALA A 406 24.75 10.24 -5.71
N ASP A 407 23.74 10.38 -4.84
CA ASP A 407 23.57 9.48 -3.68
C ASP A 407 23.17 8.07 -4.15
N TYR A 408 23.78 7.04 -3.55
CA TYR A 408 23.52 5.65 -3.93
C TYR A 408 22.03 5.28 -3.81
N THR A 409 21.32 5.87 -2.84
CA THR A 409 19.90 5.66 -2.54
C THR A 409 19.00 6.14 -3.69
N PHE A 410 19.34 7.27 -4.31
CA PHE A 410 18.50 7.99 -5.27
C PHE A 410 19.06 8.02 -6.69
N SER A 411 20.24 7.45 -6.94
CA SER A 411 20.83 7.31 -8.30
C SER A 411 19.94 6.62 -9.34
N GLY A 412 18.93 5.85 -8.91
CA GLY A 412 17.89 5.32 -9.78
C GLY A 412 16.97 6.37 -10.42
N LEU A 413 17.06 7.64 -10.01
CA LEU A 413 16.31 8.77 -10.57
C LEU A 413 16.96 9.36 -11.84
N GLN A 414 18.27 9.19 -12.04
CA GLN A 414 19.01 9.66 -13.24
C GLN A 414 18.36 9.20 -14.57
N LYS A 415 17.67 8.05 -14.55
CA LYS A 415 16.98 7.49 -15.72
C LYS A 415 15.87 8.39 -16.27
N PHE A 416 15.35 9.31 -15.48
CA PHE A 416 14.32 10.28 -15.87
C PHE A 416 14.91 11.55 -16.53
N GLY A 417 16.24 11.71 -16.45
CA GLY A 417 17.00 12.81 -17.04
C GLY A 417 16.90 14.13 -16.28
N GLN A 418 17.66 15.11 -16.78
CA GLN A 418 17.84 16.45 -16.20
C GLN A 418 16.52 17.14 -15.81
N GLY A 419 15.44 16.93 -16.58
CA GLY A 419 14.13 17.53 -16.29
C GLY A 419 13.49 17.13 -14.96
N LEU A 420 13.85 15.96 -14.41
CA LEU A 420 13.50 15.59 -13.03
C LEU A 420 14.55 16.09 -12.03
N GLU A 421 15.83 16.14 -12.38
CA GLU A 421 16.91 16.65 -11.51
C GLU A 421 16.69 18.14 -11.20
N GLU A 422 16.25 18.95 -12.17
CA GLU A 422 15.80 20.34 -11.98
C GLU A 422 14.54 20.47 -11.09
N ARG A 423 13.89 19.36 -10.73
CA ARG A 423 12.70 19.28 -9.87
C ARG A 423 12.90 18.40 -8.63
N LEU A 424 14.11 17.94 -8.37
CA LEU A 424 14.49 17.19 -7.17
C LEU A 424 15.20 18.11 -6.18
N ARG A 425 14.76 18.07 -4.93
CA ARG A 425 15.32 18.90 -3.85
C ARG A 425 15.61 18.06 -2.62
N GLY A 426 16.87 18.00 -2.21
CA GLY A 426 17.25 17.36 -0.96
C GLY A 426 17.28 18.36 0.18
N LEU A 427 16.87 17.93 1.37
CA LEU A 427 17.07 18.67 2.61
C LEU A 427 17.64 17.70 3.65
N LYS A 428 18.97 17.71 3.80
CA LYS A 428 19.63 17.07 4.94
C LYS A 428 19.42 17.96 6.16
N MET A 429 19.06 17.36 7.30
CA MET A 429 19.03 18.05 8.58
C MET A 429 19.27 17.10 9.74
N LYS A 430 19.64 17.65 10.90
CA LYS A 430 19.85 16.87 12.13
C LYS A 430 18.53 16.67 12.89
N SER A 431 17.71 15.71 12.44
CA SER A 431 16.48 15.31 13.14
C SER A 431 16.52 13.83 13.53
N LYS A 432 16.12 13.51 14.76
CA LYS A 432 16.11 12.13 15.30
C LYS A 432 15.19 11.19 14.52
N LEU A 433 14.12 11.72 13.92
CA LEU A 433 13.23 10.93 13.06
C LEU A 433 13.95 10.50 11.77
N LEU A 434 14.72 11.41 11.17
CA LEU A 434 15.46 11.15 9.94
C LEU A 434 16.69 10.24 10.16
N GLU A 435 17.13 10.06 11.41
CA GLU A 435 18.08 8.98 11.75
C GLU A 435 17.50 7.61 11.39
N LYS A 436 16.17 7.43 11.52
CA LYS A 436 15.45 6.20 11.22
C LYS A 436 14.93 6.12 9.77
N VAL A 437 14.37 7.21 9.23
CA VAL A 437 13.67 7.22 7.92
C VAL A 437 14.22 8.25 6.92
N ASN A 438 13.90 8.03 5.64
CA ASN A 438 13.86 9.10 4.64
C ASN A 438 12.39 9.48 4.40
N ILE A 439 12.08 10.79 4.33
CA ILE A 439 10.71 11.26 4.06
C ILE A 439 10.69 11.95 2.69
N VAL A 440 9.73 11.61 1.84
CA VAL A 440 9.55 12.20 0.51
C VAL A 440 8.19 12.86 0.40
N GLU A 441 8.15 14.11 -0.05
CA GLU A 441 6.95 14.81 -0.50
C GLU A 441 6.93 14.85 -2.04
N ILE A 442 5.88 14.30 -2.65
CA ILE A 442 5.53 14.54 -4.05
C ILE A 442 4.86 15.91 -4.15
N PRO A 443 5.21 16.76 -5.12
CA PRO A 443 4.62 18.09 -5.26
C PRO A 443 3.10 18.02 -5.40
N GLY A 444 2.41 19.05 -4.88
CA GLY A 444 0.95 19.09 -4.86
C GLY A 444 0.34 19.02 -6.26
N ILE A 445 -0.50 18.01 -6.49
CA ILE A 445 -1.16 17.78 -7.78
C ILE A 445 -2.08 18.98 -8.09
N LEU A 446 -1.91 19.57 -9.29
CA LEU A 446 -2.58 20.79 -9.75
C LEU A 446 -3.45 20.50 -10.97
N GLU A 447 -4.72 20.20 -10.73
CA GLU A 447 -5.73 19.73 -11.69
C GLU A 447 -5.92 20.63 -12.93
N VAL A 448 -5.56 21.91 -12.83
CA VAL A 448 -5.82 22.94 -13.85
C VAL A 448 -4.69 23.06 -14.89
N ARG A 449 -3.48 22.57 -14.62
CA ARG A 449 -2.30 22.81 -15.48
C ARG A 449 -2.17 21.86 -16.67
N LYS A 450 -3.13 21.93 -17.62
CA LYS A 450 -3.07 21.29 -18.96
C LYS A 450 -1.87 21.69 -19.86
N GLN A 451 -0.93 22.49 -19.36
CA GLN A 451 0.13 23.14 -20.14
C GLN A 451 1.51 23.21 -19.46
N VAL A 452 1.76 22.51 -18.34
CA VAL A 452 3.16 22.20 -18.00
C VAL A 452 3.59 21.10 -18.96
N SER A 453 4.51 21.44 -19.86
CA SER A 453 5.11 20.50 -20.80
C SER A 453 5.79 19.35 -20.06
N ARG A 454 5.81 18.17 -20.67
CA ARG A 454 6.43 16.96 -20.10
C ARG A 454 7.95 17.08 -20.10
N VAL A 455 8.52 17.85 -19.17
CA VAL A 455 9.98 17.98 -18.98
C VAL A 455 10.60 16.63 -18.59
N PHE A 456 9.83 15.80 -17.89
CA PHE A 456 10.09 14.40 -17.54
C PHE A 456 8.74 13.65 -17.45
N PRO A 457 8.70 12.31 -17.46
CA PRO A 457 7.46 11.55 -17.25
C PRO A 457 7.07 11.54 -15.76
N PHE A 458 6.24 12.50 -15.36
CA PHE A 458 5.81 12.69 -13.96
C PHE A 458 5.24 11.40 -13.32
N ASN A 459 4.32 10.72 -14.01
CA ASN A 459 3.67 9.53 -13.48
C ASN A 459 4.66 8.36 -13.30
N ASP A 460 5.69 8.22 -14.14
CA ASP A 460 6.73 7.19 -13.95
C ASP A 460 7.66 7.53 -12.77
N ALA A 461 7.90 8.83 -12.52
CA ALA A 461 8.65 9.29 -11.35
C ALA A 461 7.87 9.07 -10.05
N CYS A 462 6.57 9.38 -10.03
CA CYS A 462 5.67 9.03 -8.92
C CYS A 462 5.66 7.52 -8.67
N GLN A 463 5.51 6.71 -9.72
CA GLN A 463 5.57 5.24 -9.63
C GLN A 463 6.89 4.74 -9.02
N TRP A 464 8.03 5.38 -9.30
CA TRP A 464 9.34 5.00 -8.73
C TRP A 464 9.39 5.18 -7.21
N PHE A 465 8.80 6.25 -6.68
CA PHE A 465 8.68 6.50 -5.24
C PHE A 465 7.63 5.58 -4.60
N ILE A 466 6.44 5.46 -5.21
CA ILE A 466 5.38 4.52 -4.79
C ILE A 466 5.92 3.08 -4.71
N ASP A 467 6.80 2.69 -5.65
CA ASP A 467 7.36 1.35 -5.66
C ASP A 467 8.42 1.09 -4.58
N ARG A 468 8.94 2.15 -3.95
CA ARG A 468 9.96 2.12 -2.88
C ARG A 468 9.44 2.48 -1.50
N ALA A 469 8.25 3.08 -1.41
CA ALA A 469 7.63 3.48 -0.16
C ALA A 469 7.30 2.25 0.70
N ASP A 470 7.62 2.34 1.98
CA ASP A 470 7.19 1.36 2.98
C ASP A 470 5.78 1.71 3.50
N ILE A 471 5.44 3.01 3.55
CA ILE A 471 4.11 3.55 3.84
C ILE A 471 3.83 4.83 3.03
N ILE A 472 2.56 5.03 2.64
CA ILE A 472 2.10 6.08 1.72
C ILE A 472 0.93 6.86 2.37
N PHE A 473 1.08 8.18 2.50
CA PHE A 473 0.08 9.08 3.07
C PHE A 473 -0.52 10.00 1.99
N LEU A 474 -1.80 9.81 1.73
CA LEU A 474 -2.65 10.63 0.87
C LEU A 474 -3.23 11.81 1.67
N VAL A 475 -2.68 13.00 1.49
CA VAL A 475 -3.04 14.18 2.30
C VAL A 475 -4.07 15.07 1.60
N TYR A 476 -5.26 15.15 2.18
CA TYR A 476 -6.40 15.95 1.72
C TYR A 476 -6.73 17.11 2.68
N ASP A 477 -7.45 18.08 2.16
CA ASP A 477 -7.97 19.26 2.86
C ASP A 477 -9.52 19.18 2.85
N PRO A 478 -10.23 19.30 3.98
CA PRO A 478 -11.69 19.32 4.03
C PRO A 478 -12.36 20.27 3.06
N ALA A 479 -11.72 21.39 2.72
CA ALA A 479 -12.26 22.36 1.75
C ALA A 479 -12.05 21.94 0.28
N LYS A 480 -11.35 20.82 0.01
CA LYS A 480 -10.99 20.32 -1.33
C LYS A 480 -10.93 18.78 -1.35
N LEU A 481 -12.10 18.16 -1.46
CA LEU A 481 -12.28 16.71 -1.58
C LEU A 481 -12.39 16.21 -3.03
N ASP A 482 -12.34 17.12 -4.01
CA ASP A 482 -12.42 16.79 -5.43
C ASP A 482 -11.22 15.95 -5.88
N VAL A 483 -11.46 15.04 -6.83
CA VAL A 483 -10.44 14.14 -7.39
C VAL A 483 -10.39 14.32 -8.90
N GLY A 484 -9.57 15.27 -9.37
CA GLY A 484 -9.29 15.47 -10.78
C GLY A 484 -8.46 14.34 -11.42
N PRO A 485 -8.36 14.31 -12.77
CA PRO A 485 -7.83 13.17 -13.52
C PRO A 485 -6.33 12.91 -13.30
N GLU A 486 -5.54 13.91 -12.90
CA GLU A 486 -4.13 13.73 -12.52
C GLU A 486 -4.00 13.01 -11.16
N THR A 487 -4.96 13.23 -10.25
CA THR A 487 -5.05 12.53 -8.96
C THR A 487 -5.60 11.11 -9.17
N GLU A 488 -6.61 10.94 -10.02
CA GLU A 488 -7.15 9.65 -10.47
C GLU A 488 -6.05 8.75 -11.06
N ALA A 489 -5.25 9.26 -12.01
CA ALA A 489 -4.14 8.54 -12.62
C ALA A 489 -3.02 8.15 -11.63
N ILE A 490 -2.96 8.79 -10.46
CA ILE A 490 -2.01 8.49 -9.38
C ILE A 490 -2.63 7.53 -8.35
N LEU A 491 -3.93 7.57 -8.10
CA LEU A 491 -4.66 6.55 -7.32
C LEU A 491 -4.64 5.20 -8.04
N ASP A 492 -4.73 5.18 -9.38
CA ASP A 492 -4.58 3.97 -10.20
C ASP A 492 -3.20 3.27 -9.98
N GLN A 493 -2.13 4.06 -9.76
CA GLN A 493 -0.79 3.53 -9.45
C GLN A 493 -0.65 2.91 -8.04
N LEU A 494 -1.62 3.15 -7.15
CA LEU A 494 -1.66 2.60 -5.78
C LEU A 494 -2.40 1.26 -5.69
N LYS A 495 -3.01 0.79 -6.80
CA LYS A 495 -3.66 -0.52 -6.85
C LYS A 495 -2.67 -1.66 -6.57
N GLY A 496 -3.03 -2.58 -5.67
CA GLY A 496 -2.15 -3.60 -5.10
C GLY A 496 -1.18 -3.10 -4.01
N ARG A 497 -1.35 -1.86 -3.52
CA ARG A 497 -0.59 -1.23 -2.43
C ARG A 497 -1.50 -0.59 -1.36
N GLU A 498 -2.78 -0.97 -1.34
CA GLU A 498 -3.80 -0.45 -0.44
C GLU A 498 -3.41 -0.64 1.03
N TYR A 499 -2.84 -1.80 1.37
CA TYR A 499 -2.31 -2.09 2.72
C TYR A 499 -1.21 -1.13 3.21
N GLN A 500 -0.45 -0.49 2.30
CA GLN A 500 0.56 0.54 2.61
C GLN A 500 -0.02 1.96 2.60
N THR A 501 -1.24 2.12 2.12
CA THR A 501 -1.84 3.42 1.86
C THR A 501 -2.68 3.85 3.06
N ARG A 502 -2.61 5.13 3.40
CA ARG A 502 -3.37 5.79 4.45
C ARG A 502 -3.86 7.14 3.94
N ILE A 503 -5.05 7.55 4.34
CA ILE A 503 -5.57 8.89 4.06
C ILE A 503 -5.34 9.76 5.30
N ILE A 504 -4.87 10.99 5.11
CA ILE A 504 -4.84 12.02 6.14
C ILE A 504 -5.76 13.15 5.71
N LEU A 505 -6.87 13.31 6.42
CA LEU A 505 -7.72 14.49 6.34
C LEU A 505 -7.14 15.53 7.30
N ASN A 506 -6.30 16.43 6.78
CA ASN A 506 -5.54 17.42 7.53
C ASN A 506 -6.33 18.73 7.69
N LYS A 507 -5.92 19.63 8.60
CA LYS A 507 -6.64 20.87 8.94
C LYS A 507 -8.09 20.64 9.42
N ALA A 508 -8.42 19.46 9.94
CA ALA A 508 -9.77 19.12 10.37
C ALA A 508 -10.27 19.95 11.58
N ASP A 509 -9.41 20.78 12.19
CA ASP A 509 -9.80 21.82 13.15
C ASP A 509 -10.46 23.05 12.50
N THR A 510 -10.47 23.16 11.17
CA THR A 510 -11.22 24.18 10.41
C THR A 510 -12.71 23.86 10.23
N VAL A 511 -13.15 22.66 10.62
CA VAL A 511 -14.49 22.12 10.34
C VAL A 511 -15.24 21.84 11.65
N HIS A 512 -16.55 22.10 11.66
CA HIS A 512 -17.39 21.80 12.81
C HIS A 512 -17.63 20.29 12.97
N PRO A 513 -17.75 19.75 14.20
CA PRO A 513 -17.90 18.32 14.44
C PRO A 513 -19.04 17.66 13.64
N GLU A 514 -20.18 18.35 13.52
CA GLU A 514 -21.38 17.92 12.77
C GLU A 514 -21.14 17.74 11.26
N GLU A 515 -20.19 18.50 10.69
CA GLU A 515 -19.84 18.45 9.27
C GLU A 515 -18.71 17.46 9.00
N LEU A 516 -17.90 17.13 10.02
CA LEU A 516 -16.67 16.37 9.87
C LEU A 516 -16.90 14.93 9.35
N LEU A 517 -17.93 14.24 9.87
CA LEU A 517 -18.35 12.92 9.39
C LEU A 517 -18.80 12.97 7.91
N ARG A 518 -19.45 14.07 7.51
CA ARG A 518 -19.95 14.29 6.14
C ARG A 518 -18.81 14.55 5.16
N VAL A 519 -17.78 15.27 5.59
CA VAL A 519 -16.51 15.48 4.86
C VAL A 519 -15.76 14.15 4.69
N GLN A 520 -15.64 13.34 5.75
CA GLN A 520 -15.03 12.01 5.67
C GLN A 520 -15.76 11.09 4.68
N GLY A 521 -17.09 10.96 4.82
CA GLY A 521 -17.91 10.14 3.93
C GLY A 521 -17.84 10.57 2.47
N ALA A 522 -17.85 11.87 2.18
CA ALA A 522 -17.67 12.39 0.82
C ALA A 522 -16.27 12.07 0.24
N LEU A 523 -15.21 12.11 1.07
CA LEU A 523 -13.87 11.74 0.62
C LEU A 523 -13.74 10.24 0.33
N ILE A 524 -14.32 9.38 1.18
CA ILE A 524 -14.37 7.93 0.95
C ILE A 524 -15.16 7.62 -0.33
N TRP A 525 -16.32 8.27 -0.54
CA TRP A 525 -17.13 8.10 -1.74
C TRP A 525 -16.38 8.50 -3.03
N ASN A 526 -15.60 9.59 -3.00
CA ASN A 526 -14.81 10.04 -4.15
C ASN A 526 -13.61 9.14 -4.47
N ILE A 527 -13.03 8.46 -3.46
CA ILE A 527 -11.81 7.65 -3.61
C ILE A 527 -12.10 6.16 -3.81
N SER A 528 -13.18 5.64 -3.21
CA SER A 528 -13.55 4.21 -3.26
C SER A 528 -13.60 3.62 -4.68
N PRO A 529 -14.23 4.26 -5.70
CA PRO A 529 -14.23 3.72 -7.07
C PRO A 529 -12.84 3.61 -7.73
N LEU A 530 -11.84 4.28 -7.18
CA LEU A 530 -10.48 4.37 -7.71
C LEU A 530 -9.51 3.43 -6.97
N MET A 531 -9.80 3.11 -5.71
CA MET A 531 -9.09 2.08 -4.93
C MET A 531 -9.72 0.72 -5.22
N SER A 532 -9.02 -0.18 -5.90
CA SER A 532 -9.58 -1.50 -6.28
C SER A 532 -9.56 -2.53 -5.13
N SER A 533 -10.05 -2.12 -3.95
CA SER A 533 -10.15 -2.90 -2.72
C SER A 533 -11.60 -2.97 -2.24
N ALA A 534 -12.01 -4.12 -1.70
CA ALA A 534 -13.30 -4.25 -1.02
C ALA A 534 -13.28 -3.59 0.38
N GLN A 535 -12.14 -3.58 1.06
CA GLN A 535 -11.98 -2.90 2.35
C GLN A 535 -11.67 -1.40 2.16
N PRO A 536 -12.26 -0.51 2.98
CA PRO A 536 -12.02 0.93 2.90
C PRO A 536 -10.60 1.29 3.39
N PRO A 537 -9.92 2.28 2.80
CA PRO A 537 -8.59 2.70 3.24
C PRO A 537 -8.65 3.45 4.58
N LEU A 538 -7.77 3.06 5.51
CA LEU A 538 -7.63 3.70 6.82
C LEU A 538 -7.41 5.22 6.70
N MET A 539 -8.24 6.01 7.38
CA MET A 539 -8.23 7.47 7.36
C MET A 539 -7.97 8.07 8.75
N TYR A 540 -6.99 8.98 8.84
CA TYR A 540 -6.70 9.76 10.04
C TYR A 540 -7.19 11.20 9.89
N THR A 541 -8.06 11.63 10.80
CA THR A 541 -8.64 12.98 10.77
C THR A 541 -7.94 13.88 11.79
N THR A 542 -7.14 14.83 11.31
CA THR A 542 -6.08 15.48 12.10
C THR A 542 -5.91 16.96 11.75
N SER A 543 -5.11 17.65 12.55
CA SER A 543 -4.50 18.91 12.16
C SER A 543 -3.05 18.91 12.63
N LEU A 544 -2.10 18.98 11.69
CA LEU A 544 -0.70 18.61 11.90
C LEU A 544 0.22 19.83 11.73
N TRP A 545 0.11 20.75 12.69
CA TRP A 545 0.95 21.94 12.88
C TRP A 545 1.10 22.29 14.37
N THR A 546 2.10 23.08 14.80
CA THR A 546 2.18 23.49 16.23
C THR A 546 1.13 24.52 16.65
N HIS A 547 0.35 25.10 15.72
CA HIS A 547 -0.73 26.01 16.09
C HIS A 547 -1.79 25.31 16.97
N PRO A 548 -2.45 26.03 17.89
CA PRO A 548 -3.61 25.53 18.62
C PRO A 548 -4.77 25.26 17.66
N TYR A 549 -5.61 24.27 17.98
CA TYR A 549 -6.85 24.02 17.25
C TYR A 549 -7.80 25.23 17.36
N GLN A 550 -8.68 25.42 16.37
CA GLN A 550 -9.65 26.51 16.37
C GLN A 550 -10.76 26.33 17.41
N ASP A 551 -11.41 27.43 17.79
CA ASP A 551 -12.52 27.43 18.73
C ASP A 551 -13.71 26.60 18.20
N GLY A 552 -14.08 25.55 18.95
CA GLY A 552 -15.15 24.61 18.57
C GLY A 552 -14.69 23.36 17.80
N ALA A 553 -13.39 23.22 17.49
CA ALA A 553 -12.85 22.01 16.90
C ALA A 553 -12.91 20.81 17.89
N PRO A 554 -13.08 19.56 17.41
CA PRO A 554 -13.18 18.37 18.26
C PRO A 554 -11.79 17.91 18.75
N ALA A 555 -11.13 18.73 19.58
CA ALA A 555 -9.73 18.59 19.97
C ALA A 555 -9.34 17.22 20.58
N ARG A 556 -10.25 16.56 21.33
CA ARG A 556 -10.02 15.20 21.86
C ARG A 556 -9.90 14.17 20.74
N LEU A 557 -10.78 14.22 19.74
CA LEU A 557 -10.77 13.35 18.57
C LEU A 557 -9.52 13.60 17.72
N LEU A 558 -9.23 14.86 17.39
CA LEU A 558 -8.07 15.23 16.57
C LEU A 558 -6.75 14.78 17.21
N LEU A 559 -6.62 14.88 18.54
CA LEU A 559 -5.43 14.40 19.26
C LEU A 559 -5.37 12.86 19.36
N ALA A 560 -6.51 12.17 19.47
CA ALA A 560 -6.55 10.70 19.46
C ALA A 560 -6.15 10.16 18.06
N GLN A 561 -6.69 10.74 17.00
CA GLN A 561 -6.39 10.44 15.61
C GLN A 561 -4.93 10.75 15.26
N GLU A 562 -4.39 11.87 15.73
CA GLU A 562 -2.97 12.23 15.58
C GLU A 562 -2.05 11.17 16.27
N ARG A 563 -2.44 10.69 17.46
CA ARG A 563 -1.72 9.60 18.14
C ARG A 563 -1.85 8.24 17.44
N ALA A 564 -2.98 7.95 16.81
CA ALA A 564 -3.17 6.73 16.01
C ALA A 564 -2.26 6.74 14.76
N PHE A 565 -2.27 7.84 14.01
CA PHE A 565 -1.35 8.10 12.90
C PHE A 565 0.12 7.91 13.29
N LEU A 566 0.56 8.46 14.43
CA LEU A 566 1.94 8.31 14.90
C LEU A 566 2.32 6.85 15.25
N ARG A 567 1.37 6.04 15.77
CA ARG A 567 1.60 4.61 16.04
C ARG A 567 1.70 3.78 14.76
N ASP A 568 0.87 4.06 13.75
CA ASP A 568 0.92 3.39 12.44
C ASP A 568 2.19 3.78 11.67
N LEU A 569 2.56 5.07 11.67
CA LEU A 569 3.84 5.57 11.16
C LEU A 569 5.02 4.83 11.80
N ARG A 570 5.06 4.72 13.14
CA ARG A 570 6.09 3.92 13.82
C ARG A 570 6.04 2.45 13.40
N THR A 571 4.86 1.84 13.32
CA THR A 571 4.71 0.43 12.99
C THR A 571 5.27 0.11 11.59
N ALA A 572 5.12 1.01 10.63
CA ALA A 572 5.75 0.89 9.30
C ALA A 572 7.28 1.05 9.32
N ILE A 573 7.84 1.79 10.27
CA ILE A 573 9.29 1.93 10.48
C ILE A 573 9.87 0.69 11.15
N ASP A 574 9.20 0.18 12.18
CA ASP A 574 9.60 -1.00 12.94
C ASP A 574 9.52 -2.27 12.06
N LYS A 575 8.45 -2.44 11.26
CA LYS A 575 8.22 -3.59 10.33
C LYS A 575 8.99 -3.50 9.00
N ARG A 576 10.02 -2.64 8.90
CA ARG A 576 10.75 -2.40 7.64
C ARG A 576 11.37 -3.67 7.03
N ILE A 577 11.81 -4.63 7.84
CA ILE A 577 12.52 -5.81 7.33
C ILE A 577 11.53 -6.81 6.71
N GLU A 578 10.37 -6.97 7.34
CA GLU A 578 9.21 -7.68 6.84
C GLU A 578 8.72 -7.08 5.51
N HIS A 579 8.64 -5.75 5.42
CA HIS A 579 8.29 -5.05 4.17
C HIS A 579 9.32 -5.27 3.04
N LYS A 580 10.63 -5.29 3.34
CA LYS A 580 11.68 -5.59 2.35
C LYS A 580 11.66 -7.08 1.93
N ILE A 581 11.37 -8.01 2.85
CA ILE A 581 11.18 -9.44 2.54
C ILE A 581 9.94 -9.65 1.64
N ALA A 582 8.81 -9.04 2.00
CA ALA A 582 7.59 -9.09 1.20
C ALA A 582 7.80 -8.50 -0.20
N SER A 583 8.54 -7.38 -0.30
CA SER A 583 8.92 -6.76 -1.57
C SER A 583 9.82 -7.68 -2.41
N ALA A 584 10.81 -8.34 -1.80
CA ALA A 584 11.64 -9.34 -2.46
C ALA A 584 10.82 -10.53 -2.99
N ARG A 585 9.85 -11.03 -2.21
CA ARG A 585 8.93 -12.11 -2.60
C ARG A 585 8.03 -11.69 -3.77
N ARG A 586 7.42 -10.49 -3.71
CA ARG A 586 6.61 -9.92 -4.79
C ARG A 586 7.43 -9.72 -6.08
N PHE A 587 8.68 -9.26 -5.98
CA PHE A 587 9.58 -9.13 -7.13
C PHE A 587 9.98 -10.50 -7.72
N ALA A 588 10.30 -11.47 -6.87
CA ALA A 588 10.60 -12.85 -7.29
C ALA A 588 9.44 -13.49 -8.06
N VAL A 589 8.20 -13.35 -7.56
CA VAL A 589 6.98 -13.82 -8.24
C VAL A 589 6.80 -13.14 -9.61
N ARG A 590 7.02 -11.83 -9.72
CA ARG A 590 6.94 -11.11 -11.01
C ARG A 590 7.98 -11.60 -12.03
N VAL A 591 9.23 -11.81 -11.60
CA VAL A 591 10.29 -12.38 -12.45
C VAL A 591 9.95 -13.81 -12.88
N ARG A 592 9.39 -14.63 -11.98
CA ARG A 592 8.90 -15.98 -12.28
C ARG A 592 7.79 -15.97 -13.32
N ASN A 593 6.76 -15.17 -13.09
CA ASN A 593 5.56 -15.13 -13.93
C ASN A 593 5.90 -14.60 -15.33
N HIS A 594 6.80 -13.61 -15.43
CA HIS A 594 7.37 -13.18 -16.71
C HIS A 594 8.14 -14.29 -17.44
N ALA A 595 9.03 -15.02 -16.75
CA ALA A 595 9.78 -16.11 -17.38
C ALA A 595 8.86 -17.24 -17.88
N LYS A 596 7.79 -17.56 -17.13
CA LYS A 596 6.73 -18.51 -17.55
C LYS A 596 5.91 -17.99 -18.73
N MET A 597 5.59 -16.68 -18.78
CA MET A 597 4.91 -16.05 -19.92
C MET A 597 5.76 -16.12 -21.20
N VAL A 598 7.06 -15.75 -21.13
CA VAL A 598 7.96 -15.86 -22.30
C VAL A 598 8.12 -17.30 -22.76
N ASP A 599 8.15 -18.29 -21.86
CA ASP A 599 8.13 -19.71 -22.25
C ASP A 599 6.81 -20.12 -22.94
N CYS A 600 5.66 -19.59 -22.51
CA CYS A 600 4.38 -19.82 -23.19
C CYS A 600 4.41 -19.28 -24.64
N TYR A 601 4.80 -18.02 -24.84
CA TYR A 601 5.01 -17.43 -26.17
C TYR A 601 6.00 -18.26 -27.01
N LEU A 602 7.12 -18.71 -26.43
CA LEU A 602 8.08 -19.59 -27.09
C LEU A 602 7.46 -20.93 -27.49
N ASN A 603 6.70 -21.58 -26.61
CA ASN A 603 6.06 -22.86 -26.89
C ASN A 603 5.07 -22.74 -28.06
N THR A 604 4.19 -21.73 -28.04
CA THR A 604 3.30 -21.41 -29.16
C THR A 604 4.10 -21.15 -30.45
N TYR A 605 5.13 -20.30 -30.41
CA TYR A 605 5.99 -20.05 -31.57
C TYR A 605 6.62 -21.32 -32.14
N PHE A 606 7.18 -22.19 -31.30
CA PHE A 606 7.78 -23.45 -31.74
C PHE A 606 6.75 -24.46 -32.28
N ASN A 607 5.51 -24.45 -31.77
CA ASN A 607 4.43 -25.30 -32.26
C ASN A 607 3.91 -24.86 -33.64
N HIS A 608 3.80 -23.55 -33.88
CA HIS A 608 3.35 -22.99 -35.17
C HIS A 608 4.47 -22.81 -36.21
N LYS A 609 5.73 -23.11 -35.85
CA LYS A 609 6.92 -22.97 -36.70
C LYS A 609 7.01 -24.04 -37.79
N THR A 610 6.40 -23.75 -38.94
CA THR A 610 6.59 -24.56 -40.15
C THR A 610 8.02 -24.49 -40.70
N LEU A 611 8.50 -25.58 -41.33
CA LEU A 611 9.88 -25.70 -41.84
C LEU A 611 10.28 -24.66 -42.90
N PHE A 612 9.30 -24.04 -43.56
CA PHE A 612 9.49 -23.02 -44.60
C PHE A 612 8.94 -21.64 -44.19
N GLY A 613 8.47 -21.49 -42.95
CA GLY A 613 7.89 -20.25 -42.45
C GLY A 613 8.93 -19.15 -42.20
N ASN A 614 8.58 -17.91 -42.51
CA ASN A 614 9.39 -16.76 -42.12
C ASN A 614 9.30 -16.59 -40.58
N LYS A 615 10.41 -16.90 -39.88
CA LYS A 615 10.54 -16.81 -38.42
C LYS A 615 9.93 -15.53 -37.84
N LYS A 616 10.27 -14.37 -38.42
CA LYS A 616 9.79 -13.08 -37.93
C LYS A 616 8.28 -12.93 -38.11
N ARG A 617 7.74 -13.28 -39.29
CA ARG A 617 6.28 -13.19 -39.51
C ARG A 617 5.50 -14.06 -38.51
N ILE A 618 6.02 -15.24 -38.14
CA ILE A 618 5.35 -16.13 -37.17
C ILE A 618 5.48 -15.59 -35.74
N SER A 619 6.61 -14.99 -35.35
CA SER A 619 6.68 -14.31 -34.04
C SER A 619 5.73 -13.14 -33.96
N ASP A 620 5.77 -12.25 -34.96
CA ASP A 620 5.01 -10.99 -34.96
C ASP A 620 3.49 -11.26 -34.91
N ASP A 621 3.00 -12.25 -35.67
CA ASP A 621 1.58 -12.68 -35.70
C ASP A 621 1.06 -13.19 -34.34
N ILE A 622 1.91 -13.90 -33.58
CA ILE A 622 1.61 -14.39 -32.22
C ILE A 622 1.69 -13.26 -31.18
N ILE A 623 2.62 -12.31 -31.38
CA ILE A 623 2.84 -11.17 -30.49
C ILE A 623 1.70 -10.14 -30.60
N ASP A 624 1.23 -9.85 -31.82
CA ASP A 624 0.15 -8.89 -32.06
C ASP A 624 -1.25 -9.49 -31.77
N HIS A 625 -1.43 -10.83 -31.79
CA HIS A 625 -2.72 -11.50 -31.56
C HIS A 625 -2.69 -12.62 -30.49
N PRO A 626 -2.22 -12.38 -29.25
CA PRO A 626 -2.03 -13.44 -28.24
C PRO A 626 -3.33 -14.11 -27.77
N GLN A 627 -4.48 -13.46 -27.98
CA GLN A 627 -5.81 -14.04 -27.73
C GLN A 627 -6.13 -15.19 -28.68
N ASN A 628 -5.78 -15.09 -29.98
CA ASN A 628 -6.00 -16.14 -30.98
C ASN A 628 -5.23 -17.44 -30.68
N TYR A 629 -4.24 -17.36 -29.80
CA TYR A 629 -3.39 -18.47 -29.36
C TYR A 629 -3.64 -18.84 -27.88
N HIS A 630 -4.68 -18.28 -27.24
CA HIS A 630 -5.08 -18.56 -25.86
C HIS A 630 -3.95 -18.42 -24.82
N ILE A 631 -2.97 -17.55 -25.06
CA ILE A 631 -1.71 -17.50 -24.28
C ILE A 631 -1.96 -17.16 -22.81
N TYR A 632 -2.81 -16.16 -22.54
CA TYR A 632 -3.13 -15.74 -21.17
C TYR A 632 -4.07 -16.73 -20.47
N GLU A 633 -4.99 -17.35 -21.20
CA GLU A 633 -5.91 -18.37 -20.67
C GLU A 633 -5.16 -19.66 -20.29
N GLY A 634 -4.31 -20.16 -21.19
CA GLY A 634 -3.44 -21.32 -20.95
C GLY A 634 -2.30 -21.09 -19.95
N LEU A 635 -2.10 -19.86 -19.48
CA LEU A 635 -1.26 -19.54 -18.33
C LEU A 635 -2.09 -19.38 -17.04
N SER A 636 -3.35 -18.94 -17.14
CA SER A 636 -4.28 -18.81 -16.01
C SER A 636 -4.81 -20.15 -15.51
N THR A 637 -4.73 -21.22 -16.31
CA THR A 637 -4.99 -22.60 -15.88
C THR A 637 -3.88 -23.18 -14.99
N LEU A 638 -2.75 -22.47 -14.81
CA LEU A 638 -1.75 -22.84 -13.83
C LEU A 638 -2.11 -22.22 -12.47
N THR A 639 -2.45 -23.06 -11.49
CA THR A 639 -2.89 -22.72 -10.11
C THR A 639 -1.99 -21.75 -9.31
N ASN A 640 -0.85 -21.35 -9.86
CA ASN A 640 0.20 -20.56 -9.22
C ASN A 640 0.38 -19.17 -9.86
N ILE A 641 -0.53 -18.73 -10.75
CA ILE A 641 -0.45 -17.45 -11.47
C ILE A 641 -1.85 -16.82 -11.55
N SER A 642 -2.06 -15.69 -10.87
CA SER A 642 -3.26 -14.87 -11.06
C SER A 642 -3.16 -14.06 -12.35
N ARG A 643 -4.28 -13.82 -13.03
CA ARG A 643 -4.34 -12.89 -14.17
C ARG A 643 -3.87 -11.48 -13.79
N TYR A 644 -4.13 -11.05 -12.55
CA TYR A 644 -3.77 -9.73 -12.04
C TYR A 644 -2.25 -9.58 -11.76
N ASP A 645 -1.48 -10.68 -11.72
CA ASP A 645 -0.01 -10.64 -11.63
C ASP A 645 0.68 -10.41 -12.99
N LEU A 646 -0.07 -10.42 -14.10
CA LEU A 646 0.47 -10.43 -15.45
C LEU A 646 0.32 -9.05 -16.13
N PRO A 647 1.41 -8.47 -16.67
CA PRO A 647 1.31 -7.28 -17.50
C PRO A 647 0.45 -7.48 -18.75
N ASP A 648 -0.22 -6.42 -19.17
CA ASP A 648 -1.10 -6.41 -20.34
C ASP A 648 -0.40 -6.85 -21.64
N PRO A 649 -1.15 -7.41 -22.60
CA PRO A 649 -0.64 -7.82 -23.91
C PRO A 649 0.15 -6.71 -24.64
N GLU A 650 -0.26 -5.46 -24.47
CA GLU A 650 0.41 -4.26 -25.01
C GLU A 650 1.87 -4.16 -24.54
N VAL A 651 2.12 -4.41 -23.25
CA VAL A 651 3.47 -4.33 -22.64
C VAL A 651 4.38 -5.43 -23.19
N TYR A 652 3.84 -6.64 -23.38
CA TYR A 652 4.58 -7.74 -24.01
C TYR A 652 4.84 -7.50 -25.49
N ARG A 653 3.90 -6.90 -26.22
CA ARG A 653 4.08 -6.49 -27.62
C ARG A 653 5.25 -5.52 -27.77
N ASP A 654 5.33 -4.51 -26.91
CA ASP A 654 6.40 -3.52 -26.97
C ASP A 654 7.75 -4.05 -26.44
N PHE A 655 7.74 -4.95 -25.46
CA PHE A 655 8.93 -5.73 -25.07
C PHE A 655 9.47 -6.60 -26.22
N PHE A 656 8.63 -7.39 -26.90
CA PHE A 656 9.09 -8.28 -27.97
C PHE A 656 9.49 -7.55 -29.26
N ARG A 657 9.04 -6.29 -29.45
CA ARG A 657 9.55 -5.39 -30.52
C ARG A 657 11.03 -5.03 -30.33
N LEU A 658 11.48 -4.88 -29.07
CA LEU A 658 12.88 -4.67 -28.71
C LEU A 658 13.66 -5.99 -28.61
N ASN A 659 12.99 -7.05 -28.15
CA ASN A 659 13.59 -8.34 -27.84
C ASN A 659 12.94 -9.49 -28.66
N PRO A 660 13.49 -9.86 -29.82
CA PRO A 660 12.84 -10.82 -30.71
C PRO A 660 12.63 -12.18 -30.03
N LEU A 661 11.37 -12.63 -30.00
CA LEU A 661 10.94 -13.85 -29.27
C LEU A 661 11.84 -15.07 -29.51
N TYR A 662 12.31 -15.28 -30.74
CA TYR A 662 13.14 -16.42 -31.12
C TYR A 662 14.62 -16.35 -30.68
N GLU A 663 15.05 -15.30 -29.97
CA GLU A 663 16.36 -15.21 -29.32
C GLU A 663 16.37 -15.79 -27.89
N PHE A 664 15.20 -15.88 -27.25
CA PHE A 664 15.05 -16.49 -25.93
C PHE A 664 15.12 -18.03 -26.01
N LYS A 665 15.47 -18.64 -24.88
CA LYS A 665 15.51 -20.10 -24.69
C LYS A 665 14.31 -20.57 -23.89
N LYS A 666 13.88 -21.81 -24.12
CA LYS A 666 12.84 -22.42 -23.29
C LYS A 666 13.33 -22.61 -21.85
N LEU A 667 12.43 -22.54 -20.87
CA LEU A 667 12.75 -22.75 -19.46
C LEU A 667 13.46 -24.09 -19.23
N SER A 668 13.00 -25.15 -19.90
CA SER A 668 13.62 -26.48 -19.88
C SER A 668 15.04 -26.52 -20.46
N GLU A 669 15.38 -25.64 -21.40
CA GLU A 669 16.73 -25.48 -21.97
C GLU A 669 17.67 -24.65 -21.07
N THR A 670 17.14 -23.95 -20.05
CA THR A 670 17.97 -23.24 -19.05
C THR A 670 18.50 -24.15 -17.94
N CYS A 671 17.92 -25.36 -17.81
CA CYS A 671 18.34 -26.34 -16.81
C CYS A 671 19.75 -26.88 -17.08
N THR A 672 20.57 -27.02 -16.03
CA THR A 672 21.92 -27.57 -16.14
C THR A 672 22.16 -28.70 -15.15
N TYR A 673 22.82 -29.77 -15.60
CA TYR A 673 23.07 -30.97 -14.80
C TYR A 673 23.75 -30.69 -13.44
N PHE A 674 24.63 -29.68 -13.37
CA PHE A 674 25.41 -29.35 -12.16
C PHE A 674 24.84 -28.22 -11.30
N ARG A 675 23.86 -27.42 -11.77
CA ARG A 675 23.26 -26.33 -10.98
C ARG A 675 21.74 -26.40 -10.85
N GLY A 676 21.10 -27.43 -11.42
CA GLY A 676 19.66 -27.57 -11.49
C GLY A 676 19.02 -26.65 -12.54
N CYS A 677 17.70 -26.55 -12.47
CA CYS A 677 16.91 -25.56 -13.19
C CYS A 677 16.86 -24.24 -12.40
N PRO A 678 17.09 -23.07 -13.03
CA PRO A 678 16.95 -21.78 -12.36
C PRO A 678 15.53 -21.52 -11.81
N ILE A 679 14.50 -21.99 -12.51
CA ILE A 679 13.09 -21.80 -12.09
C ILE A 679 12.77 -22.50 -10.76
N ASN A 680 13.22 -23.74 -10.56
CA ASN A 680 13.04 -24.48 -9.30
C ASN A 680 13.70 -23.77 -8.11
N LYS A 681 14.81 -23.06 -8.32
CA LYS A 681 15.47 -22.25 -7.27
C LYS A 681 14.70 -20.98 -6.95
N LEU A 682 14.09 -20.35 -7.96
CA LEU A 682 13.23 -19.20 -7.75
C LEU A 682 11.95 -19.59 -7.01
N ASP A 683 11.32 -20.72 -7.39
CA ASP A 683 10.16 -21.26 -6.67
C ASP A 683 10.53 -21.68 -5.23
N GLN A 684 11.67 -22.35 -5.01
CA GLN A 684 12.17 -22.66 -3.65
C GLN A 684 12.41 -21.39 -2.80
N ALA A 685 12.96 -20.34 -3.40
CA ALA A 685 13.18 -19.07 -2.71
C ALA A 685 11.88 -18.33 -2.37
N ILE A 686 10.86 -18.41 -3.24
CA ILE A 686 9.54 -17.81 -3.04
C ILE A 686 8.76 -18.53 -1.91
N SER A 687 8.76 -19.86 -1.91
CA SER A 687 7.96 -20.66 -0.98
C SER A 687 8.63 -20.90 0.38
N TYR A 688 9.96 -20.93 0.46
CA TYR A 688 10.68 -21.31 1.68
C TYR A 688 11.72 -20.28 2.13
N GLU A 689 12.72 -19.96 1.31
CA GLU A 689 13.87 -19.16 1.80
C GLU A 689 13.47 -17.73 2.23
N LEU A 690 12.54 -17.06 1.51
CA LEU A 690 12.09 -15.72 1.86
C LEU A 690 11.15 -15.69 3.08
N PRO A 691 10.12 -16.56 3.20
CA PRO A 691 9.35 -16.70 4.44
C PRO A 691 10.21 -17.06 5.67
N GLU A 692 11.20 -17.95 5.52
CA GLU A 692 12.09 -18.33 6.63
C GLU A 692 12.87 -17.13 7.18
N LEU A 693 13.27 -16.16 6.32
CA LEU A 693 13.93 -14.94 6.77
C LEU A 693 13.08 -14.06 7.70
N ALA A 694 11.74 -14.07 7.56
CA ALA A 694 10.87 -13.31 8.45
C ALA A 694 10.79 -13.97 9.84
N GLY A 695 10.58 -15.29 9.89
CA GLY A 695 10.62 -16.05 11.15
C GLY A 695 11.99 -16.02 11.83
N LYS A 696 13.07 -15.98 11.04
CA LYS A 696 14.45 -15.78 11.51
C LYS A 696 14.68 -14.37 12.06
N TYR A 697 14.17 -13.33 11.38
CA TYR A 697 14.27 -11.95 11.85
C TYR A 697 13.62 -11.80 13.23
N LYS A 698 12.36 -12.23 13.38
CA LYS A 698 11.62 -12.22 14.65
C LYS A 698 12.39 -12.89 15.78
N LYS A 699 12.83 -14.15 15.58
CA LYS A 699 13.60 -14.90 16.59
C LYS A 699 14.96 -14.26 16.93
N MET A 700 15.60 -13.58 15.98
CA MET A 700 16.87 -12.88 16.21
C MET A 700 16.69 -11.52 16.88
N SER A 701 15.61 -10.77 16.60
CA SER A 701 15.32 -9.49 17.24
C SER A 701 14.85 -9.68 18.69
N GLU A 702 13.96 -10.64 18.95
CA GLU A 702 13.55 -11.07 20.30
C GLU A 702 14.77 -11.45 21.15
N ALA A 703 15.65 -12.30 20.63
CA ALA A 703 16.87 -12.69 21.32
C ALA A 703 17.84 -11.51 21.53
N ALA A 704 17.93 -10.55 20.61
CA ALA A 704 18.77 -9.37 20.76
C ALA A 704 18.25 -8.41 21.85
N LEU A 705 16.93 -8.23 21.94
CA LEU A 705 16.27 -7.41 22.96
C LEU A 705 16.43 -8.01 24.36
N ALA A 706 16.17 -9.31 24.54
CA ALA A 706 16.36 -10.00 25.82
C ALA A 706 17.82 -9.94 26.33
N ASN A 707 18.80 -9.93 25.41
CA ASN A 707 20.22 -9.73 25.75
C ASN A 707 20.54 -8.29 26.20
N ILE A 708 19.79 -7.27 25.77
CA ILE A 708 19.92 -5.90 26.31
C ILE A 708 19.25 -5.79 27.69
N GLU A 709 18.05 -6.33 27.84
CA GLU A 709 17.26 -6.14 29.06
C GLU A 709 17.91 -6.84 30.26
N SER A 710 18.46 -8.04 30.05
CA SER A 710 19.30 -8.72 31.05
C SER A 710 20.60 -7.96 31.38
N GLN A 711 21.20 -7.22 30.43
CA GLN A 711 22.33 -6.32 30.70
C GLN A 711 21.92 -5.05 31.45
N GLN A 712 20.73 -4.50 31.19
CA GLN A 712 20.18 -3.36 31.93
C GLN A 712 19.86 -3.75 33.38
N GLN A 713 19.21 -4.89 33.60
CA GLN A 713 18.92 -5.44 34.93
C GLN A 713 20.22 -5.65 35.75
N GLN A 714 21.23 -6.31 35.17
CA GLN A 714 22.53 -6.50 35.83
C GLN A 714 23.24 -5.18 36.17
N GLN A 715 23.06 -4.13 35.38
CA GLN A 715 23.59 -2.80 35.69
C GLN A 715 22.81 -2.10 36.81
N GLN A 716 21.48 -2.22 36.83
CA GLN A 716 20.63 -1.69 37.90
C GLN A 716 20.94 -2.39 39.24
N GLU A 717 21.05 -3.72 39.26
CA GLU A 717 21.47 -4.49 40.44
C GLU A 717 22.84 -4.03 40.96
N GLN A 718 23.83 -3.87 40.07
CA GLN A 718 25.18 -3.42 40.46
C GLN A 718 25.17 -1.98 41.01
N GLN A 719 24.33 -1.08 40.48
CA GLN A 719 24.17 0.27 41.01
C GLN A 719 23.47 0.26 42.38
N GLN A 720 22.41 -0.53 42.55
CA GLN A 720 21.68 -0.65 43.80
C GLN A 720 22.55 -1.27 44.91
N GLN A 721 23.34 -2.30 44.60
CA GLN A 721 24.32 -2.88 45.52
C GLN A 721 25.41 -1.86 45.93
N GLN A 722 25.87 -1.00 45.00
CA GLN A 722 26.82 0.07 45.31
C GLN A 722 26.22 1.17 46.20
N GLN A 723 24.95 1.54 46.01
CA GLN A 723 24.25 2.49 46.87
C GLN A 723 24.07 1.93 48.30
N LEU A 724 23.62 0.68 48.43
CA LEU A 724 23.48 -0.01 49.72
C LEU A 724 24.84 -0.16 50.45
N ALA A 725 25.92 -0.43 49.72
CA ALA A 725 27.28 -0.46 50.27
C ALA A 725 27.78 0.92 50.74
N GLY A 726 27.31 2.00 50.11
CA GLY A 726 27.59 3.38 50.51
C GLY A 726 26.95 3.78 51.84
N GLU A 727 25.64 3.51 52.00
CA GLU A 727 24.92 3.84 53.23
C GLU A 727 25.45 3.09 54.47
N GLY A 728 25.94 1.85 54.27
CA GLY A 728 26.50 1.01 55.33
C GLY A 728 27.68 1.64 56.10
N GLN A 729 28.39 2.61 55.51
CA GLN A 729 29.54 3.27 56.16
C GLN A 729 29.16 4.47 57.05
N GLY A 730 27.91 4.95 57.00
CA GLY A 730 27.49 6.17 57.70
C GLY A 730 27.31 6.06 59.23
N LYS A 731 27.07 4.85 59.78
CA LYS A 731 26.67 4.64 61.19
C LYS A 731 27.83 4.15 62.08
N GLY A 732 28.99 4.82 62.02
CA GLY A 732 30.26 4.31 62.57
C GLY A 732 30.98 5.08 63.70
N GLN A 733 30.61 6.31 64.06
CA GLN A 733 31.38 7.12 65.04
C GLN A 733 30.54 7.91 66.06
N ALA A 734 30.12 7.25 67.14
CA ALA A 734 29.59 7.91 68.34
C ALA A 734 30.74 8.28 69.31
N ASN A 735 31.23 9.51 69.24
CA ASN A 735 32.36 9.98 70.05
C ASN A 735 31.87 10.60 71.40
N PRO A 736 32.29 10.12 72.58
CA PRO A 736 31.74 10.58 73.86
C PRO A 736 32.16 12.01 74.22
N LYS A 737 31.18 12.89 74.46
CA LYS A 737 31.41 14.28 74.89
C LYS A 737 32.11 14.33 76.26
N LYS A 738 33.26 15.01 76.32
CA LYS A 738 33.89 15.41 77.58
C LYS A 738 33.15 16.59 78.22
N THR A 739 33.13 16.60 79.55
CA THR A 739 32.67 17.71 80.38
C THR A 739 33.75 18.80 80.52
N SER A 740 33.38 20.05 80.27
CA SER A 740 33.78 21.23 81.05
C SER A 740 32.83 22.39 80.76
#